data_AF-A0A3G2G4N8-F1
#
_entry.id   AF-A0A3G2G4N8-F1
#
_cell.length_a   1.000
_cell.length_b   1.000
_cell.length_c   1.000
_cell.angle_alpha   90.00
_cell.angle_beta   90.00
_cell.angle_gamma   90.00
#
_symmetry.space_group_name_H-M   'P 1'
#
loop_
_entity.id
_entity.type
_entity.pdbx_description
1 polymer ?
#
loop_
_entity_poly.entity_id
_entity_poly.type
_entity_poly.pdbx_seq_one_letter_code
_entity_poly.pdbx_strand_id
1 'polypeptide(L)'
;MLSLLQAQSLLSESFNYSSGTLLTANNWTALAGTGTNNVTVSNGNLAYPGSIGDGMGNKVPLANNGQDVSRTFTSTAAPIYSSLIVNVSAANAVGDFFYSIGTSAAPATTVGAKLFVKSNGSGFSFGVLRGTGGIPVYETTVRPFNTNVMVVLKYEVVAGATNDAVKLYVNPGLSSEPATPDAVYTAAIGLDAGAFSAIALVQGTAVTAPTLEVDGINVGTTWASVTSPIYDYGDVPTTYDFTKDGVYAPAAHSLLSGLALGSNIPDLELSPLSVASGSDNNGSNGDGADEDAINISANQIRKGVPFTLSVPVTNPAATTKFLYGWIDFNNDGLFQVGELSDAIVTFTTTGATTQTLTWSAAKTATITSTTKLYMRLRLSDRSLNDFTTAASGGALIDERAVGNGAVSTANAADFPTAANGEVEDYQIDVVTTFDYGDAPSTFENDKDGNPLPGMHAPLSGFMLGTLLDIENSPASVTSPAENNTSGDNALGLADEDGLISLTSVSRGVAYSLTVPVTIPSTLAGTKYLYGWLDLNGDGRFQIGEVASITTAATAAANLTLTWTAAQTATLVSGTTKVYLRLRLSNLSLIDFTTAASGGALIDERSVGNGATAAATATNSPNIAFGEIEDYQLPVDLYDFGDVPVSYDNSKDGVFLPAGQIQLAGLSLGSILPDVEQLPYSVAAGANNNGSNGDGADEDAIDVSANQIRKGVPYILSVPVTNPVASTKYLYGWIDFNNDGKFQVGEVATTTFSATGSTNQTLTWTGAQTGTIAVGAPKLYMRLRLSDRSLNDFTTAASGVL
;
A
#
# COMPACT_ATOMS: atom_id res chain seq x y z
N MET A 1 1.61 -34.13 -9.25
CA MET A 1 2.64 -34.60 -10.21
C MET A 1 3.81 -35.12 -9.37
N LEU A 2 4.59 -36.12 -9.80
CA LEU A 2 5.87 -36.38 -9.12
C LEU A 2 6.78 -35.19 -9.43
N SER A 3 7.30 -34.51 -8.41
CA SER A 3 8.41 -33.59 -8.60
C SER A 3 9.61 -34.41 -9.11
N LEU A 4 10.09 -34.08 -10.31
CA LEU A 4 11.48 -34.37 -10.61
C LEU A 4 12.29 -33.41 -9.76
N LEU A 5 12.86 -33.90 -8.64
CA LEU A 5 14.02 -33.25 -8.05
C LEU A 5 15.13 -33.30 -9.13
N GLN A 6 15.26 -32.22 -9.89
CA GLN A 6 16.38 -32.04 -10.80
C GLN A 6 17.62 -31.72 -9.94
N ALA A 7 18.76 -32.31 -10.29
CA ALA A 7 19.88 -32.42 -9.37
C ALA A 7 20.68 -31.11 -9.27
N GLN A 8 20.36 -30.28 -8.27
CA GLN A 8 21.13 -29.10 -7.87
C GLN A 8 22.61 -29.47 -7.58
N SER A 9 23.51 -28.47 -7.62
CA SER A 9 24.89 -28.65 -7.18
C SER A 9 24.94 -29.01 -5.70
N LEU A 10 25.71 -30.03 -5.31
CA LEU A 10 25.91 -30.43 -3.91
C LEU A 10 26.81 -29.45 -3.14
N LEU A 11 27.64 -28.71 -3.88
CA LEU A 11 28.52 -27.66 -3.39
C LEU A 11 28.93 -26.79 -4.58
N SER A 12 28.68 -25.48 -4.49
CA SER A 12 29.34 -24.46 -5.31
C SER A 12 30.24 -23.60 -4.42
N GLU A 13 31.47 -23.37 -4.88
CA GLU A 13 32.48 -22.56 -4.20
C GLU A 13 33.21 -21.71 -5.24
N SER A 14 32.88 -20.42 -5.28
CA SER A 14 33.62 -19.38 -6.01
C SER A 14 34.42 -18.48 -5.05
N PHE A 15 34.68 -18.96 -3.83
CA PHE A 15 35.39 -18.25 -2.75
C PHE A 15 34.90 -16.81 -2.55
N ASN A 16 33.58 -16.61 -2.55
CA ASN A 16 32.92 -15.31 -2.40
C ASN A 16 33.03 -14.77 -0.96
N TYR A 17 34.26 -14.46 -0.58
CA TYR A 17 34.73 -14.09 0.75
C TYR A 17 35.67 -12.88 0.62
N SER A 18 35.85 -12.13 1.70
CA SER A 18 36.78 -10.99 1.72
C SER A 18 38.22 -11.44 1.43
N SER A 19 38.85 -10.84 0.42
CA SER A 19 40.26 -11.06 0.08
C SER A 19 41.17 -10.84 1.30
N GLY A 20 42.17 -11.72 1.46
CA GLY A 20 43.10 -11.73 2.59
C GLY A 20 42.62 -12.50 3.83
N THR A 21 41.35 -12.95 3.87
CA THR A 21 40.87 -13.82 4.96
C THR A 21 41.35 -15.26 4.81
N LEU A 22 41.44 -15.99 5.92
CA LEU A 22 41.77 -17.43 5.94
C LEU A 22 40.56 -18.25 5.46
N LEU A 23 40.76 -19.30 4.66
CA LEU A 23 39.67 -20.24 4.35
C LEU A 23 39.09 -20.89 5.61
N THR A 24 39.92 -21.13 6.63
CA THR A 24 39.46 -21.71 7.90
C THR A 24 38.60 -20.76 8.75
N ALA A 25 38.40 -19.51 8.31
CA ALA A 25 37.41 -18.58 8.86
C ALA A 25 36.11 -18.55 8.05
N ASN A 26 36.04 -19.26 6.92
CA ASN A 26 34.98 -19.20 5.92
C ASN A 26 34.54 -20.63 5.52
N ASN A 27 33.97 -21.40 6.45
CA ASN A 27 33.40 -22.75 6.22
C ASN A 27 34.38 -23.88 5.78
N TRP A 28 35.69 -23.66 5.76
CA TRP A 28 36.68 -24.74 5.62
C TRP A 28 37.26 -25.19 6.99
N THR A 29 37.62 -26.47 7.09
CA THR A 29 38.27 -27.07 8.27
C THR A 29 39.74 -27.37 7.96
N ALA A 30 40.66 -27.09 8.88
CA ALA A 30 42.07 -27.47 8.74
C ALA A 30 42.28 -28.98 8.94
N LEU A 31 43.05 -29.61 8.04
CA LEU A 31 43.43 -31.02 8.12
C LEU A 31 44.87 -31.21 8.65
N ALA A 32 45.81 -30.43 8.13
CA ALA A 32 47.23 -30.52 8.44
C ALA A 32 47.94 -29.18 8.20
N GLY A 33 49.18 -29.05 8.68
CA GLY A 33 50.08 -27.94 8.31
C GLY A 33 49.75 -26.55 8.86
N THR A 34 48.71 -26.40 9.69
CA THR A 34 48.26 -25.13 10.29
C THR A 34 49.42 -24.30 10.84
N GLY A 35 49.52 -23.05 10.40
CA GLY A 35 50.59 -22.11 10.74
C GLY A 35 51.71 -22.01 9.69
N THR A 36 51.70 -22.87 8.66
CA THR A 36 52.63 -22.81 7.52
C THR A 36 51.85 -22.56 6.24
N ASN A 37 52.12 -21.46 5.53
CA ASN A 37 51.48 -21.07 4.26
C ASN A 37 49.94 -21.24 4.25
N ASN A 38 49.27 -20.82 5.33
CA ASN A 38 47.82 -20.96 5.48
C ASN A 38 47.06 -20.48 4.23
N VAL A 39 46.04 -21.23 3.82
CA VAL A 39 45.27 -20.92 2.61
C VAL A 39 44.39 -19.69 2.86
N THR A 40 44.65 -18.63 2.09
CA THR A 40 43.92 -17.35 2.15
C THR A 40 43.19 -17.07 0.84
N VAL A 41 42.14 -16.25 0.90
CA VAL A 41 41.40 -15.77 -0.27
C VAL A 41 42.23 -14.70 -0.99
N SER A 42 42.36 -14.79 -2.32
CA SER A 42 43.13 -13.88 -3.17
C SER A 42 42.23 -13.19 -4.18
N ASN A 43 42.39 -11.87 -4.33
CA ASN A 43 41.49 -11.02 -5.11
C ASN A 43 41.38 -11.43 -6.60
N GLY A 44 40.14 -11.45 -7.09
CA GLY A 44 39.76 -11.76 -8.48
C GLY A 44 39.71 -13.27 -8.77
N ASN A 45 38.93 -13.64 -9.77
CA ASN A 45 38.65 -15.04 -10.15
C ASN A 45 39.61 -15.60 -11.22
N LEU A 46 39.44 -16.88 -11.54
CA LEU A 46 39.98 -17.57 -12.71
C LEU A 46 38.85 -17.82 -13.73
N ALA A 47 38.67 -16.92 -14.68
CA ALA A 47 37.63 -17.06 -15.72
C ALA A 47 37.77 -18.35 -16.58
N TYR A 48 36.63 -18.95 -16.91
CA TYR A 48 36.43 -19.97 -17.94
C TYR A 48 35.02 -19.80 -18.55
N PRO A 49 34.91 -19.15 -19.73
CA PRO A 49 33.62 -18.72 -20.29
C PRO A 49 32.52 -19.78 -20.30
N GLY A 50 31.43 -19.48 -19.59
CA GLY A 50 30.20 -20.27 -19.56
C GLY A 50 30.18 -21.44 -18.57
N SER A 51 31.18 -21.61 -17.70
CA SER A 51 31.09 -22.55 -16.57
C SER A 51 30.35 -21.95 -15.38
N ILE A 52 29.95 -22.80 -14.41
CA ILE A 52 29.56 -22.32 -13.07
C ILE A 52 30.70 -21.46 -12.50
N GLY A 53 30.35 -20.35 -11.85
CA GLY A 53 31.32 -19.47 -11.21
C GLY A 53 32.07 -18.50 -12.15
N ASP A 54 31.86 -18.56 -13.46
CA ASP A 54 32.61 -17.70 -14.39
C ASP A 54 32.34 -16.21 -14.11
N GLY A 55 33.41 -15.45 -13.88
CA GLY A 55 33.34 -14.04 -13.48
C GLY A 55 32.92 -13.77 -12.02
N MET A 56 32.52 -14.79 -11.24
CA MET A 56 32.07 -14.63 -9.86
C MET A 56 33.21 -14.76 -8.84
N GLY A 57 33.06 -14.12 -7.67
CA GLY A 57 33.90 -14.35 -6.49
C GLY A 57 35.42 -14.08 -6.64
N ASN A 58 36.23 -14.94 -6.01
CA ASN A 58 37.68 -14.82 -5.85
C ASN A 58 38.36 -16.20 -6.00
N LYS A 59 39.69 -16.26 -5.96
CA LYS A 59 40.45 -17.53 -6.04
C LYS A 59 41.31 -17.79 -4.80
N VAL A 60 41.86 -19.00 -4.69
CA VAL A 60 42.78 -19.39 -3.60
C VAL A 60 44.12 -19.89 -4.12
N PRO A 61 45.26 -19.32 -3.70
CA PRO A 61 46.58 -19.81 -4.05
C PRO A 61 46.98 -20.97 -3.12
N LEU A 62 47.45 -22.06 -3.73
CA LEU A 62 48.11 -23.17 -3.04
C LEU A 62 49.62 -23.10 -3.27
N ALA A 63 50.36 -22.97 -2.16
CA ALA A 63 51.81 -23.13 -2.14
C ALA A 63 52.21 -24.60 -2.31
N ASN A 64 53.48 -24.84 -2.65
CA ASN A 64 54.04 -26.19 -2.75
C ASN A 64 54.39 -26.83 -1.39
N ASN A 65 54.07 -26.19 -0.27
CA ASN A 65 54.04 -26.78 1.06
C ASN A 65 53.17 -25.95 1.99
N GLY A 66 52.57 -26.57 3.00
CA GLY A 66 51.90 -25.84 4.08
C GLY A 66 50.61 -26.49 4.53
N GLN A 67 49.53 -25.71 4.55
CA GLN A 67 48.25 -26.07 5.15
C GLN A 67 47.36 -26.86 4.17
N ASP A 68 46.83 -27.98 4.67
CA ASP A 68 45.77 -28.74 4.00
C ASP A 68 44.42 -28.38 4.64
N VAL A 69 43.37 -28.21 3.83
CA VAL A 69 42.02 -27.82 4.28
C VAL A 69 40.94 -28.66 3.59
N SER A 70 39.79 -28.82 4.22
CA SER A 70 38.62 -29.51 3.65
C SER A 70 37.31 -28.76 3.86
N ARG A 71 36.39 -28.87 2.90
CA ARG A 71 35.00 -28.42 3.02
C ARG A 71 34.06 -29.61 2.86
N THR A 72 33.05 -29.68 3.72
CA THR A 72 32.04 -30.76 3.70
C THR A 72 30.82 -30.38 2.88
N PHE A 73 30.14 -31.39 2.32
CA PHE A 73 28.88 -31.25 1.59
C PHE A 73 27.95 -32.44 1.90
N THR A 74 26.69 -32.36 1.45
CA THR A 74 25.66 -33.38 1.73
C THR A 74 26.06 -34.76 1.20
N SER A 75 26.10 -35.74 2.12
CA SER A 75 26.64 -37.08 1.83
C SER A 75 25.89 -37.78 0.70
N THR A 76 26.58 -38.10 -0.40
CA THR A 76 25.98 -38.63 -1.63
C THR A 76 26.77 -39.82 -2.19
N ALA A 77 26.07 -40.80 -2.78
CA ALA A 77 26.70 -41.96 -3.43
C ALA A 77 27.27 -41.61 -4.81
N ALA A 78 28.19 -42.43 -5.32
CA ALA A 78 28.66 -42.30 -6.71
C ALA A 78 27.59 -42.75 -7.74
N PRO A 79 27.62 -42.24 -9.00
CA PRO A 79 28.65 -41.38 -9.58
C PRO A 79 28.63 -39.97 -9.01
N ILE A 80 29.82 -39.43 -8.76
CA ILE A 80 30.02 -38.05 -8.31
C ILE A 80 31.02 -37.36 -9.23
N TYR A 81 30.72 -36.12 -9.56
CA TYR A 81 31.50 -35.24 -10.41
C TYR A 81 31.99 -34.08 -9.55
N SER A 82 33.14 -33.53 -9.90
CA SER A 82 33.55 -32.22 -9.43
C SER A 82 34.28 -31.47 -10.53
N SER A 83 33.95 -30.20 -10.71
CA SER A 83 34.74 -29.29 -11.53
C SER A 83 35.54 -28.33 -10.66
N LEU A 84 36.62 -27.80 -11.23
CA LEU A 84 37.37 -26.68 -10.69
C LEU A 84 38.18 -26.03 -11.82
N ILE A 85 38.45 -24.73 -11.68
CA ILE A 85 39.33 -23.98 -12.58
C ILE A 85 40.68 -23.83 -11.89
N VAL A 86 41.75 -24.15 -12.61
CA VAL A 86 43.10 -24.27 -12.03
C VAL A 86 44.08 -23.50 -12.90
N ASN A 87 44.91 -22.67 -12.27
CA ASN A 87 46.03 -21.99 -12.93
C ASN A 87 47.34 -22.42 -12.28
N VAL A 88 48.12 -23.26 -12.96
CA VAL A 88 49.39 -23.80 -12.43
C VAL A 88 50.54 -22.89 -12.84
N SER A 89 51.28 -22.35 -11.86
CA SER A 89 52.47 -21.52 -12.09
C SER A 89 53.78 -22.30 -12.02
N ALA A 90 53.83 -23.37 -11.21
CA ALA A 90 54.97 -24.28 -11.13
C ALA A 90 54.54 -25.72 -10.78
N ALA A 91 55.34 -26.70 -11.19
CA ALA A 91 55.13 -28.12 -10.85
C ALA A 91 56.45 -28.87 -10.72
N ASN A 92 56.48 -29.93 -9.90
CA ASN A 92 57.62 -30.82 -9.72
C ASN A 92 57.52 -32.07 -10.62
N ALA A 93 58.65 -32.70 -10.95
CA ALA A 93 58.69 -33.83 -11.88
C ALA A 93 58.12 -35.15 -11.32
N VAL A 94 58.16 -35.33 -9.99
CA VAL A 94 57.50 -36.47 -9.30
C VAL A 94 55.98 -36.29 -9.32
N GLY A 95 55.52 -35.05 -9.14
CA GLY A 95 54.13 -34.68 -9.00
C GLY A 95 53.54 -35.02 -7.64
N ASP A 96 52.42 -34.37 -7.32
CA ASP A 96 51.60 -34.64 -6.14
C ASP A 96 50.14 -34.27 -6.43
N PHE A 97 49.23 -34.63 -5.54
CA PHE A 97 47.84 -34.18 -5.60
C PHE A 97 47.63 -32.89 -4.79
N PHE A 98 46.80 -32.02 -5.34
CA PHE A 98 46.41 -30.75 -4.70
C PHE A 98 44.92 -30.69 -4.39
N TYR A 99 44.13 -31.60 -4.97
CA TYR A 99 42.68 -31.67 -4.80
C TYR A 99 42.21 -33.12 -4.66
N SER A 100 41.19 -33.34 -3.83
CA SER A 100 40.53 -34.65 -3.69
C SER A 100 39.05 -34.56 -3.34
N ILE A 101 38.29 -35.56 -3.79
CA ILE A 101 36.91 -35.83 -3.38
C ILE A 101 36.93 -37.09 -2.52
N GLY A 102 36.47 -36.99 -1.27
CA GLY A 102 36.52 -38.07 -0.29
C GLY A 102 35.33 -38.05 0.68
N THR A 103 35.55 -38.57 1.89
CA THR A 103 34.55 -38.56 2.96
C THR A 103 34.96 -37.59 4.05
N SER A 104 34.03 -37.08 4.85
CA SER A 104 34.34 -36.23 6.01
C SER A 104 35.30 -36.89 7.03
N ALA A 105 35.37 -38.22 7.08
CA ALA A 105 36.34 -38.96 7.90
C ALA A 105 37.71 -39.18 7.22
N ALA A 106 37.78 -39.06 5.89
CA ALA A 106 39.00 -39.21 5.10
C ALA A 106 38.97 -38.32 3.84
N PRO A 107 39.08 -36.97 3.96
CA PRO A 107 38.89 -36.08 2.81
C PRO A 107 39.99 -36.16 1.75
N ALA A 108 41.21 -36.57 2.15
CA ALA A 108 42.41 -36.60 1.32
C ALA A 108 43.24 -37.89 1.43
N THR A 109 42.83 -38.85 2.27
CA THR A 109 43.70 -39.95 2.71
C THR A 109 43.41 -41.29 2.05
N THR A 110 42.49 -42.09 2.59
CA THR A 110 42.39 -43.55 2.35
C THR A 110 41.48 -43.98 1.19
N VAL A 111 40.52 -43.14 0.80
CA VAL A 111 39.46 -43.44 -0.19
C VAL A 111 39.25 -42.26 -1.13
N GLY A 112 38.45 -42.46 -2.18
CA GLY A 112 37.99 -41.39 -3.07
C GLY A 112 38.96 -41.02 -4.20
N ALA A 113 38.64 -39.94 -4.93
CA ALA A 113 39.38 -39.49 -6.11
C ALA A 113 40.41 -38.41 -5.76
N LYS A 114 41.58 -38.44 -6.40
CA LYS A 114 42.67 -37.47 -6.23
C LYS A 114 43.14 -36.94 -7.57
N LEU A 115 43.32 -35.62 -7.66
CA LEU A 115 43.80 -34.92 -8.84
C LEU A 115 45.25 -34.45 -8.64
N PHE A 116 46.14 -35.03 -9.46
CA PHE A 116 47.58 -34.82 -9.48
C PHE A 116 48.00 -33.77 -10.51
N VAL A 117 49.14 -33.13 -10.26
CA VAL A 117 49.89 -32.33 -11.24
C VAL A 117 51.36 -32.75 -11.20
N LYS A 118 51.97 -32.95 -12.37
CA LYS A 118 53.43 -33.10 -12.52
C LYS A 118 53.98 -32.19 -13.62
N SER A 119 55.24 -31.82 -13.53
CA SER A 119 55.97 -31.17 -14.61
C SER A 119 56.43 -32.16 -15.68
N ASN A 120 56.32 -31.75 -16.94
CA ASN A 120 56.94 -32.38 -18.11
C ASN A 120 58.14 -31.55 -18.64
N GLY A 121 58.70 -30.66 -17.80
CA GLY A 121 59.75 -29.72 -18.19
C GLY A 121 59.19 -28.38 -18.65
N SER A 122 58.71 -28.30 -19.90
CA SER A 122 58.20 -27.04 -20.51
C SER A 122 56.73 -26.73 -20.20
N GLY A 123 56.07 -27.58 -19.43
CA GLY A 123 54.66 -27.48 -19.05
C GLY A 123 54.33 -28.55 -18.01
N PHE A 124 53.05 -28.82 -17.79
CA PHE A 124 52.58 -29.81 -16.81
C PHE A 124 51.54 -30.76 -17.42
N SER A 125 51.15 -31.80 -16.69
CA SER A 125 50.00 -32.64 -17.01
C SER A 125 49.25 -32.97 -15.73
N PHE A 126 47.92 -32.99 -15.82
CA PHE A 126 47.07 -33.52 -14.77
C PHE A 126 47.11 -35.04 -14.73
N GLY A 127 46.80 -35.62 -13.57
CA GLY A 127 46.66 -37.07 -13.43
C GLY A 127 45.66 -37.45 -12.36
N VAL A 128 45.25 -38.71 -12.35
CA VAL A 128 44.24 -39.24 -11.42
C VAL A 128 44.70 -40.51 -10.73
N LEU A 129 44.28 -40.63 -9.48
CA LEU A 129 44.45 -41.79 -8.63
C LEU A 129 43.18 -41.96 -7.78
N ARG A 130 42.90 -43.20 -7.38
CA ARG A 130 41.89 -43.52 -6.38
C ARG A 130 42.54 -44.05 -5.10
N GLY A 131 42.12 -43.56 -3.94
CA GLY A 131 42.53 -44.07 -2.62
C GLY A 131 44.04 -44.00 -2.35
N THR A 132 44.63 -45.11 -1.91
CA THR A 132 46.07 -45.24 -1.58
C THR A 132 46.73 -46.44 -2.27
N GLY A 133 48.03 -46.33 -2.52
CA GLY A 133 48.88 -47.46 -2.92
C GLY A 133 49.00 -47.74 -4.42
N GLY A 134 48.44 -46.88 -5.29
CA GLY A 134 48.58 -46.98 -6.75
C GLY A 134 49.50 -45.92 -7.36
N ILE A 135 49.77 -46.06 -8.66
CA ILE A 135 50.52 -45.09 -9.48
C ILE A 135 49.50 -44.18 -10.19
N PRO A 136 49.58 -42.84 -10.07
CA PRO A 136 48.67 -41.94 -10.79
C PRO A 136 48.77 -42.09 -12.31
N VAL A 137 47.62 -42.12 -12.98
CA VAL A 137 47.53 -42.11 -14.46
C VAL A 137 47.41 -40.67 -14.92
N TYR A 138 48.35 -40.22 -15.75
CA TYR A 138 48.38 -38.85 -16.27
C TYR A 138 47.77 -38.76 -17.66
N GLU A 139 47.21 -37.60 -17.98
CA GLU A 139 46.84 -37.26 -19.36
C GLU A 139 48.06 -37.27 -20.29
N THR A 140 47.84 -37.38 -21.60
CA THR A 140 48.91 -37.33 -22.61
C THR A 140 49.20 -35.91 -23.10
N THR A 141 48.27 -34.98 -22.94
CA THR A 141 48.43 -33.57 -23.34
C THR A 141 49.28 -32.83 -22.31
N VAL A 142 50.28 -32.08 -22.79
CA VAL A 142 51.06 -31.17 -21.94
C VAL A 142 50.39 -29.80 -21.94
N ARG A 143 49.99 -29.33 -20.77
CA ARG A 143 49.32 -28.05 -20.53
C ARG A 143 50.37 -26.95 -20.25
N PRO A 144 50.18 -25.72 -20.78
CA PRO A 144 51.08 -24.60 -20.52
C PRO A 144 50.88 -24.03 -19.11
N PHE A 145 51.97 -23.64 -18.43
CA PHE A 145 51.89 -22.90 -17.17
C PHE A 145 51.20 -21.53 -17.35
N ASN A 146 50.71 -20.95 -16.24
CA ASN A 146 50.09 -19.63 -16.16
C ASN A 146 48.84 -19.46 -17.06
N THR A 147 48.11 -20.55 -17.28
CA THR A 147 46.89 -20.60 -18.10
C THR A 147 45.76 -21.19 -17.26
N ASN A 148 44.56 -20.61 -17.31
CA ASN A 148 43.38 -21.17 -16.68
C ASN A 148 42.98 -22.45 -17.40
N VAL A 149 42.83 -23.55 -16.66
CA VAL A 149 42.39 -24.84 -17.19
C VAL A 149 41.23 -25.33 -16.32
N MET A 150 40.07 -25.54 -16.94
CA MET A 150 38.96 -26.22 -16.28
C MET A 150 39.23 -27.71 -16.30
N VAL A 151 39.02 -28.36 -15.16
CA VAL A 151 39.06 -29.82 -15.05
C VAL A 151 37.74 -30.33 -14.48
N VAL A 152 37.30 -31.48 -14.97
CA VAL A 152 36.17 -32.23 -14.40
C VAL A 152 36.66 -33.61 -14.00
N LEU A 153 36.51 -33.94 -12.73
CA LEU A 153 36.86 -35.21 -12.11
C LEU A 153 35.58 -36.00 -11.87
N LYS A 154 35.49 -37.23 -12.39
CA LYS A 154 34.35 -38.14 -12.18
C LYS A 154 34.82 -39.39 -11.45
N TYR A 155 34.17 -39.72 -10.34
CA TYR A 155 34.26 -41.03 -9.70
C TYR A 155 33.05 -41.87 -10.14
N GLU A 156 33.29 -43.07 -10.66
CA GLU A 156 32.29 -43.95 -11.24
C GLU A 156 32.35 -45.35 -10.60
N VAL A 157 31.19 -45.86 -10.18
CA VAL A 157 31.09 -47.20 -9.55
C VAL A 157 31.31 -48.29 -10.59
N VAL A 158 32.18 -49.25 -10.29
CA VAL A 158 32.42 -50.44 -11.10
C VAL A 158 32.14 -51.68 -10.24
N ALA A 159 31.47 -52.69 -10.81
CA ALA A 159 31.10 -53.87 -10.05
C ALA A 159 32.32 -54.62 -9.48
N GLY A 160 32.44 -54.61 -8.15
CA GLY A 160 33.51 -55.23 -7.37
C GLY A 160 33.67 -54.51 -6.02
N ALA A 161 34.89 -54.45 -5.48
CA ALA A 161 35.16 -53.87 -4.14
C ALA A 161 36.49 -53.09 -4.03
N THR A 162 37.26 -53.04 -5.12
CA THR A 162 38.51 -52.29 -5.23
C THR A 162 38.75 -51.79 -6.67
N ASN A 163 37.71 -51.54 -7.46
CA ASN A 163 37.82 -51.33 -8.92
C ASN A 163 36.98 -50.19 -9.54
N ASP A 164 36.26 -49.40 -8.75
CA ASP A 164 35.71 -48.10 -9.16
C ASP A 164 36.69 -47.24 -9.98
N ALA A 165 36.19 -46.55 -11.00
CA ALA A 165 37.00 -45.74 -11.91
C ALA A 165 37.06 -44.28 -11.47
N VAL A 166 38.22 -43.65 -11.64
CA VAL A 166 38.36 -42.19 -11.59
C VAL A 166 38.73 -41.69 -12.98
N LYS A 167 37.87 -40.87 -13.58
CA LYS A 167 38.01 -40.27 -14.91
C LYS A 167 38.31 -38.78 -14.78
N LEU A 168 39.16 -38.27 -15.67
CA LEU A 168 39.50 -36.87 -15.79
C LEU A 168 39.14 -36.35 -17.18
N TYR A 169 38.59 -35.14 -17.23
CA TYR A 169 38.37 -34.36 -18.44
C TYR A 169 39.01 -32.98 -18.26
N VAL A 170 39.76 -32.49 -19.25
CA VAL A 170 40.59 -31.28 -19.13
C VAL A 170 40.32 -30.31 -20.29
N ASN A 171 39.80 -29.12 -19.97
CA ASN A 171 39.08 -28.21 -20.86
C ASN A 171 37.98 -28.91 -21.69
N PRO A 172 37.01 -29.59 -21.04
CA PRO A 172 35.94 -30.26 -21.75
C PRO A 172 34.90 -29.27 -22.31
N GLY A 173 34.07 -29.77 -23.23
CA GLY A 173 32.83 -29.08 -23.60
C GLY A 173 31.80 -29.14 -22.46
N LEU A 174 31.10 -28.04 -22.22
CA LEU A 174 30.26 -27.88 -21.02
C LEU A 174 28.87 -28.53 -21.15
N SER A 175 28.35 -28.69 -22.36
CA SER A 175 26.97 -29.12 -22.61
C SER A 175 26.69 -30.62 -22.40
N SER A 176 27.72 -31.48 -22.39
CA SER A 176 27.55 -32.93 -22.25
C SER A 176 28.87 -33.61 -21.90
N GLU A 177 28.83 -34.66 -21.06
CA GLU A 177 30.02 -35.47 -20.72
C GLU A 177 30.71 -36.02 -21.98
N PRO A 178 32.00 -35.74 -22.20
CA PRO A 178 32.75 -36.31 -23.31
C PRO A 178 32.80 -37.84 -23.23
N ALA A 179 32.57 -38.51 -24.37
CA ALA A 179 32.60 -39.97 -24.44
C ALA A 179 33.98 -40.59 -24.11
N THR A 180 35.05 -39.80 -24.24
CA THR A 180 36.43 -40.22 -23.94
C THR A 180 37.06 -39.25 -22.93
N PRO A 181 37.45 -39.72 -21.73
CA PRO A 181 38.23 -38.94 -20.77
C PRO A 181 39.72 -38.83 -21.16
N ASP A 182 40.37 -37.74 -20.75
CA ASP A 182 41.80 -37.47 -20.96
C ASP A 182 42.72 -38.40 -20.15
N ALA A 183 42.26 -38.85 -18.98
CA ALA A 183 42.92 -39.87 -18.16
C ALA A 183 41.91 -40.71 -17.38
N VAL A 184 42.20 -42.00 -17.16
CA VAL A 184 41.40 -42.89 -16.33
C VAL A 184 42.27 -43.77 -15.44
N TYR A 185 41.93 -43.81 -14.16
CA TYR A 185 42.45 -44.79 -13.22
C TYR A 185 41.40 -45.88 -12.98
N THR A 186 41.74 -47.13 -13.29
CA THR A 186 40.88 -48.33 -13.12
C THR A 186 41.60 -49.51 -12.45
N ALA A 187 42.79 -49.29 -11.87
CA ALA A 187 43.57 -50.37 -11.28
C ALA A 187 42.90 -50.91 -10.01
N ALA A 188 42.90 -52.24 -9.85
CA ALA A 188 42.15 -52.96 -8.82
C ALA A 188 42.75 -52.86 -7.39
N ILE A 189 43.29 -51.70 -7.02
CA ILE A 189 44.06 -51.45 -5.78
C ILE A 189 43.62 -50.14 -5.10
N GLY A 190 43.59 -50.15 -3.77
CA GLY A 190 42.94 -49.11 -2.96
C GLY A 190 41.46 -49.44 -2.70
N LEU A 191 40.89 -48.86 -1.66
CA LEU A 191 39.50 -49.09 -1.25
C LEU A 191 38.53 -48.21 -2.05
N ASP A 192 37.40 -48.81 -2.43
CA ASP A 192 36.26 -48.11 -3.04
C ASP A 192 35.49 -47.29 -1.98
N ALA A 193 34.94 -46.15 -2.38
CA ALA A 193 34.23 -45.21 -1.52
C ALA A 193 32.71 -45.36 -1.69
N GLY A 194 32.01 -45.78 -0.62
CA GLY A 194 30.55 -46.00 -0.67
C GLY A 194 29.71 -44.72 -0.75
N ALA A 195 30.19 -43.61 -0.18
CA ALA A 195 29.57 -42.29 -0.27
C ALA A 195 30.63 -41.20 -0.05
N PHE A 196 30.37 -40.00 -0.57
CA PHE A 196 31.26 -38.84 -0.55
C PHE A 196 30.60 -37.69 0.19
N SER A 197 31.38 -36.95 0.96
CA SER A 197 30.87 -35.86 1.81
C SER A 197 31.91 -34.77 2.12
N ALA A 198 33.09 -34.82 1.51
CA ALA A 198 34.10 -33.77 1.65
C ALA A 198 34.96 -33.62 0.40
N ILE A 199 35.37 -32.39 0.14
CA ILE A 199 36.49 -32.05 -0.74
C ILE A 199 37.69 -31.62 0.11
N ALA A 200 38.90 -31.70 -0.44
CA ALA A 200 40.09 -31.13 0.19
C ALA A 200 41.01 -30.43 -0.80
N LEU A 201 41.65 -29.36 -0.32
CA LEU A 201 42.76 -28.67 -0.97
C LEU A 201 44.03 -28.97 -0.17
N VAL A 202 45.09 -29.38 -0.87
CA VAL A 202 46.32 -29.94 -0.28
C VAL A 202 47.53 -29.20 -0.83
N GLN A 203 48.40 -28.72 0.06
CA GLN A 203 49.65 -28.05 -0.31
C GLN A 203 50.87 -28.99 -0.31
N GLY A 204 50.74 -30.18 0.30
CA GLY A 204 51.71 -31.27 0.15
C GLY A 204 53.14 -30.93 0.60
N THR A 205 54.14 -31.37 -0.15
CA THR A 205 55.57 -31.13 0.17
C THR A 205 56.32 -30.44 -0.97
N ALA A 206 57.29 -29.57 -0.63
CA ALA A 206 58.01 -28.74 -1.60
C ALA A 206 58.79 -29.50 -2.68
N VAL A 207 58.99 -30.81 -2.49
CA VAL A 207 59.67 -31.73 -3.42
C VAL A 207 58.71 -32.28 -4.49
N THR A 208 57.41 -32.36 -4.19
CA THR A 208 56.40 -33.09 -4.98
C THR A 208 55.27 -32.20 -5.46
N ALA A 209 54.78 -31.28 -4.61
CA ALA A 209 53.58 -30.51 -4.85
C ALA A 209 53.78 -29.41 -5.92
N PRO A 210 52.70 -29.01 -6.62
CA PRO A 210 52.68 -27.85 -7.49
C PRO A 210 52.57 -26.52 -6.71
N THR A 211 52.74 -25.41 -7.41
CA THR A 211 52.26 -24.09 -6.99
C THR A 211 51.21 -23.63 -8.00
N LEU A 212 50.01 -23.31 -7.52
CA LEU A 212 48.85 -23.04 -8.38
C LEU A 212 47.81 -22.18 -7.68
N GLU A 213 46.82 -21.70 -8.45
CA GLU A 213 45.59 -21.09 -7.94
C GLU A 213 44.39 -21.97 -8.31
N VAL A 214 43.37 -22.02 -7.45
CA VAL A 214 42.11 -22.75 -7.65
C VAL A 214 40.92 -21.81 -7.51
N ASP A 215 39.91 -22.02 -8.33
CA ASP A 215 38.62 -21.32 -8.31
C ASP A 215 37.48 -22.25 -8.78
N GLY A 216 36.23 -21.83 -8.61
CA GLY A 216 35.05 -22.44 -9.21
C GLY A 216 34.89 -23.92 -8.88
N ILE A 217 35.08 -24.31 -7.61
CA ILE A 217 34.95 -25.71 -7.21
C ILE A 217 33.46 -26.06 -7.11
N ASN A 218 33.02 -26.96 -7.97
CA ASN A 218 31.64 -27.47 -7.95
C ASN A 218 31.65 -28.97 -7.69
N VAL A 219 30.60 -29.50 -7.05
CA VAL A 219 30.42 -30.94 -6.79
C VAL A 219 28.97 -31.32 -7.09
N GLY A 220 28.74 -32.41 -7.81
CA GLY A 220 27.40 -32.80 -8.25
C GLY A 220 27.31 -34.26 -8.69
N THR A 221 26.09 -34.74 -8.91
CA THR A 221 25.81 -36.12 -9.39
C THR A 221 25.63 -36.21 -10.90
N THR A 222 25.70 -35.09 -11.62
CA THR A 222 25.56 -35.02 -13.08
C THR A 222 26.68 -34.17 -13.67
N TRP A 223 26.85 -34.27 -15.00
CA TRP A 223 27.75 -33.38 -15.73
C TRP A 223 27.31 -31.91 -15.61
N ALA A 224 26.04 -31.63 -15.93
CA ALA A 224 25.47 -30.28 -15.90
C ALA A 224 25.62 -29.61 -14.53
N SER A 225 25.39 -30.33 -13.42
CA SER A 225 25.52 -29.78 -12.07
C SER A 225 26.95 -29.49 -11.60
N VAL A 226 27.96 -29.69 -12.47
CA VAL A 226 29.32 -29.15 -12.29
C VAL A 226 29.85 -28.37 -13.51
N THR A 227 29.11 -28.23 -14.61
CA THR A 227 29.60 -27.53 -15.83
C THR A 227 28.68 -26.47 -16.40
N SER A 228 27.36 -26.60 -16.25
CA SER A 228 26.38 -25.64 -16.76
C SER A 228 26.24 -24.47 -15.80
N PRO A 229 26.19 -23.21 -16.28
CA PRO A 229 26.05 -22.06 -15.40
C PRO A 229 24.74 -22.15 -14.61
N ILE A 230 24.77 -21.65 -13.38
CA ILE A 230 23.60 -21.46 -12.53
C ILE A 230 23.21 -19.99 -12.55
N TYR A 231 21.90 -19.76 -12.50
CA TYR A 231 21.30 -18.44 -12.47
C TYR A 231 20.19 -18.46 -11.43
N ASP A 232 19.96 -17.31 -10.85
CA ASP A 232 18.68 -16.97 -10.25
C ASP A 232 17.69 -16.90 -11.42
N TYR A 233 16.50 -17.47 -11.20
CA TYR A 233 15.36 -17.38 -12.11
C TYR A 233 14.15 -16.87 -11.32
N GLY A 234 13.10 -16.46 -12.02
CA GLY A 234 11.80 -16.19 -11.39
C GLY A 234 10.83 -17.37 -11.52
N ASP A 235 9.96 -17.53 -10.52
CA ASP A 235 9.04 -18.67 -10.39
C ASP A 235 7.60 -18.44 -10.90
N VAL A 236 7.26 -17.30 -11.53
CA VAL A 236 5.93 -17.14 -12.15
C VAL A 236 5.59 -18.31 -13.12
N PRO A 237 4.29 -18.56 -13.39
CA PRO A 237 3.90 -19.55 -14.38
C PRO A 237 4.61 -19.39 -15.74
N THR A 238 4.99 -20.51 -16.35
CA THR A 238 5.79 -20.53 -17.59
C THR A 238 5.24 -19.68 -18.76
N THR A 239 3.97 -19.25 -18.75
CA THR A 239 3.38 -18.34 -19.75
C THR A 239 4.08 -16.99 -19.79
N TYR A 240 4.52 -16.46 -18.65
CA TYR A 240 5.18 -15.15 -18.54
C TYR A 240 6.60 -15.14 -19.15
N ASP A 241 7.20 -16.31 -19.32
CA ASP A 241 8.59 -16.50 -19.76
C ASP A 241 8.74 -16.80 -21.27
N PHE A 242 7.75 -16.45 -22.08
CA PHE A 242 7.84 -16.58 -23.54
C PHE A 242 8.14 -15.25 -24.22
N THR A 243 9.23 -15.20 -25.00
CA THR A 243 9.46 -14.10 -25.96
C THR A 243 8.28 -13.97 -26.93
N LYS A 244 8.15 -12.79 -27.56
CA LYS A 244 7.14 -12.48 -28.59
C LYS A 244 7.00 -13.52 -29.73
N ASP A 245 8.06 -14.29 -30.01
CA ASP A 245 8.10 -15.30 -31.07
C ASP A 245 7.72 -16.70 -30.55
N GLY A 246 7.20 -16.80 -29.31
CA GLY A 246 6.81 -18.05 -28.67
C GLY A 246 7.98 -18.92 -28.22
N VAL A 247 9.16 -18.34 -28.00
CA VAL A 247 10.32 -19.07 -27.48
C VAL A 247 10.47 -18.84 -25.98
N TYR A 248 10.53 -19.94 -25.23
CA TYR A 248 10.77 -19.96 -23.78
C TYR A 248 12.15 -19.38 -23.46
N ALA A 249 12.17 -18.29 -22.68
CA ALA A 249 13.32 -17.50 -22.28
C ALA A 249 13.06 -16.95 -20.86
N PRO A 250 13.18 -17.80 -19.83
CA PRO A 250 12.95 -17.40 -18.44
C PRO A 250 13.81 -16.20 -18.03
N ALA A 251 13.26 -15.27 -17.25
CA ALA A 251 14.08 -14.22 -16.63
C ALA A 251 15.22 -14.85 -15.83
N ALA A 252 16.44 -14.32 -15.98
CA ALA A 252 17.61 -14.89 -15.34
C ALA A 252 18.61 -13.81 -14.89
N HIS A 253 19.21 -14.00 -13.72
CA HIS A 253 20.32 -13.20 -13.21
C HIS A 253 21.49 -14.03 -12.70
N SER A 254 22.69 -13.45 -12.72
CA SER A 254 23.87 -14.03 -12.06
C SER A 254 24.10 -13.35 -10.70
N LEU A 255 24.46 -14.14 -9.69
CA LEU A 255 24.72 -13.63 -8.36
C LEU A 255 25.88 -12.60 -8.34
N LEU A 256 25.59 -11.39 -7.90
CA LEU A 256 26.61 -10.42 -7.47
C LEU A 256 26.52 -10.21 -5.97
N SER A 257 27.56 -10.63 -5.25
CA SER A 257 27.62 -10.55 -3.79
C SER A 257 27.26 -9.17 -3.24
N GLY A 258 26.18 -9.09 -2.46
CA GLY A 258 25.71 -7.87 -1.83
C GLY A 258 24.97 -6.90 -2.76
N LEU A 259 24.64 -7.32 -3.99
CA LEU A 259 23.50 -6.79 -4.73
C LEU A 259 22.32 -7.71 -4.41
N ALA A 260 21.27 -7.17 -3.79
CA ALA A 260 20.07 -7.97 -3.49
C ALA A 260 18.79 -7.12 -3.40
N LEU A 261 17.65 -7.71 -3.76
CA LEU A 261 16.32 -7.42 -3.24
C LEU A 261 16.27 -7.94 -1.79
N GLY A 262 15.38 -7.42 -0.95
CA GLY A 262 15.16 -7.97 0.39
C GLY A 262 16.39 -8.06 1.29
N SER A 263 16.53 -9.19 1.97
CA SER A 263 17.57 -9.50 2.95
C SER A 263 18.18 -10.90 2.82
N ASN A 264 17.54 -11.79 2.06
CA ASN A 264 18.09 -13.07 1.69
C ASN A 264 19.20 -12.92 0.63
N ILE A 265 19.74 -14.04 0.17
CA ILE A 265 20.69 -14.08 -0.95
C ILE A 265 19.93 -14.80 -2.07
N PRO A 266 20.00 -14.32 -3.33
CA PRO A 266 19.42 -15.01 -4.47
C PRO A 266 19.72 -16.51 -4.44
N ASP A 267 18.72 -17.33 -4.65
CA ASP A 267 18.92 -18.73 -4.98
C ASP A 267 19.48 -18.88 -6.42
N LEU A 268 19.82 -20.11 -6.81
CA LEU A 268 20.67 -20.35 -7.98
C LEU A 268 20.48 -21.78 -8.52
N GLU A 269 19.76 -21.88 -9.63
CA GLU A 269 19.30 -23.14 -10.21
C GLU A 269 20.06 -23.43 -11.49
N LEU A 270 20.03 -24.70 -11.90
CA LEU A 270 20.47 -25.13 -13.23
C LEU A 270 19.38 -24.95 -14.29
N SER A 271 18.15 -24.64 -13.86
CA SER A 271 16.93 -24.53 -14.68
C SER A 271 15.80 -23.91 -13.86
N PRO A 272 14.92 -23.07 -14.44
CA PRO A 272 13.83 -22.42 -13.71
C PRO A 272 12.84 -23.41 -13.07
N LEU A 273 12.20 -23.00 -11.97
CA LEU A 273 11.26 -23.80 -11.20
C LEU A 273 9.85 -23.19 -11.11
N SER A 274 9.41 -22.54 -12.19
CA SER A 274 8.07 -21.94 -12.37
C SER A 274 6.90 -22.72 -11.74
N VAL A 275 6.03 -22.02 -11.02
CA VAL A 275 4.80 -22.56 -10.45
C VAL A 275 3.74 -22.90 -11.51
N ALA A 276 2.69 -23.60 -11.08
CA ALA A 276 1.52 -23.81 -11.92
C ALA A 276 0.64 -22.53 -12.01
N SER A 277 -0.01 -22.31 -13.16
CA SER A 277 -0.94 -21.20 -13.34
C SER A 277 -2.03 -21.16 -12.25
N GLY A 278 -2.09 -20.06 -11.51
CA GLY A 278 -3.02 -19.84 -10.40
C GLY A 278 -2.52 -20.31 -9.02
N SER A 279 -1.38 -21.01 -8.92
CA SER A 279 -0.69 -21.21 -7.65
C SER A 279 -0.13 -19.90 -7.11
N ASP A 280 -0.05 -19.75 -5.79
CA ASP A 280 0.86 -18.75 -5.24
C ASP A 280 2.31 -19.10 -5.58
N ASN A 281 3.15 -18.07 -5.56
CA ASN A 281 4.57 -18.06 -5.85
C ASN A 281 5.21 -17.04 -4.89
N ASN A 282 4.89 -17.21 -3.61
CA ASN A 282 5.25 -16.30 -2.52
C ASN A 282 5.94 -17.11 -1.44
N GLY A 283 6.99 -16.57 -0.83
CA GLY A 283 7.64 -17.20 0.31
C GLY A 283 8.62 -18.27 -0.13
N SER A 284 8.23 -19.55 -0.16
CA SER A 284 9.16 -20.64 -0.56
C SER A 284 8.51 -21.68 -1.48
N ASN A 285 7.63 -21.23 -2.37
CA ASN A 285 6.81 -22.10 -3.23
C ASN A 285 7.10 -21.84 -4.71
N GLY A 286 8.27 -22.28 -5.16
CA GLY A 286 8.77 -22.14 -6.52
C GLY A 286 10.13 -22.79 -6.64
N ASP A 287 11.13 -21.97 -6.90
CA ASP A 287 12.57 -22.23 -6.73
C ASP A 287 13.01 -22.01 -5.27
N GLY A 288 12.75 -20.82 -4.73
CA GLY A 288 13.55 -20.28 -3.63
C GLY A 288 12.93 -20.14 -2.25
N ALA A 289 13.48 -19.16 -1.53
CA ALA A 289 12.92 -18.58 -0.30
C ALA A 289 13.21 -17.07 -0.17
N ASP A 290 13.65 -16.48 -1.28
CA ASP A 290 14.26 -15.16 -1.44
C ASP A 290 13.28 -14.11 -1.93
N GLU A 291 12.00 -14.47 -2.12
CA GLU A 291 10.84 -13.59 -2.19
C GLU A 291 10.58 -12.84 -0.85
N ASP A 292 11.60 -12.16 -0.31
CA ASP A 292 11.63 -11.56 1.03
C ASP A 292 11.63 -10.02 1.03
N ALA A 293 11.76 -9.36 -0.13
CA ALA A 293 11.69 -7.90 -0.21
C ALA A 293 10.35 -7.31 0.24
N ILE A 294 9.21 -7.96 -0.05
CA ILE A 294 7.89 -7.38 0.20
C ILE A 294 6.92 -8.28 0.96
N ASN A 295 6.12 -7.67 1.83
CA ASN A 295 5.00 -8.34 2.48
C ASN A 295 3.72 -8.11 1.66
N ILE A 296 3.25 -9.13 0.93
CA ILE A 296 2.04 -9.08 0.11
C ILE A 296 0.80 -8.67 0.91
N SER A 297 0.63 -9.16 2.15
CA SER A 297 -0.54 -8.82 2.97
C SER A 297 -0.64 -7.34 3.34
N ALA A 298 0.46 -6.60 3.26
CA ALA A 298 0.52 -5.15 3.49
C ALA A 298 0.41 -4.33 2.19
N ASN A 299 0.45 -4.97 1.02
CA ASN A 299 0.49 -4.34 -0.29
C ASN A 299 -0.67 -4.86 -1.16
N GLN A 300 -1.83 -4.21 -1.05
CA GLN A 300 -3.03 -4.59 -1.78
C GLN A 300 -3.30 -3.62 -2.95
N ILE A 301 -3.72 -4.16 -4.09
CA ILE A 301 -4.03 -3.37 -5.28
C ILE A 301 -5.55 -3.19 -5.41
N ARG A 302 -5.99 -2.00 -5.79
CA ARG A 302 -7.38 -1.69 -6.15
C ARG A 302 -7.45 -1.24 -7.60
N LYS A 303 -8.48 -1.69 -8.31
CA LYS A 303 -8.76 -1.24 -9.68
C LYS A 303 -8.91 0.28 -9.72
N GLY A 304 -8.16 0.94 -10.60
CA GLY A 304 -8.24 2.40 -10.80
C GLY A 304 -7.65 3.26 -9.67
N VAL A 305 -6.98 2.67 -8.69
CA VAL A 305 -6.26 3.41 -7.63
C VAL A 305 -4.76 3.35 -7.93
N PRO A 306 -3.98 4.44 -7.78
CA PRO A 306 -2.54 4.38 -7.97
C PRO A 306 -1.89 3.43 -6.94
N PHE A 307 -1.00 2.55 -7.39
CA PHE A 307 -0.27 1.63 -6.53
C PHE A 307 1.18 2.07 -6.39
N THR A 308 1.73 2.03 -5.17
CA THR A 308 3.13 2.34 -4.88
C THR A 308 3.72 1.25 -4.00
N LEU A 309 4.85 0.68 -4.42
CA LEU A 309 5.55 -0.39 -3.70
C LEU A 309 6.90 0.12 -3.20
N SER A 310 7.17 -0.06 -1.91
CA SER A 310 8.48 0.23 -1.31
C SER A 310 9.30 -1.06 -1.26
N VAL A 311 10.37 -1.11 -2.05
CA VAL A 311 11.22 -2.29 -2.23
C VAL A 311 12.55 -2.06 -1.49
N PRO A 312 12.90 -2.84 -0.46
CA PRO A 312 14.25 -2.85 0.11
C PRO A 312 15.24 -3.42 -0.91
N VAL A 313 16.40 -2.77 -1.04
CA VAL A 313 17.48 -3.19 -1.94
C VAL A 313 18.84 -2.94 -1.29
N THR A 314 19.79 -3.82 -1.54
CA THR A 314 21.20 -3.66 -1.14
C THR A 314 22.08 -3.51 -2.38
N ASN A 315 23.05 -2.59 -2.34
CA ASN A 315 23.98 -2.35 -3.45
C ASN A 315 25.43 -2.41 -2.94
N PRO A 316 26.32 -3.23 -3.55
CA PRO A 316 27.64 -3.51 -2.97
C PRO A 316 28.67 -2.41 -3.25
N ALA A 317 28.39 -1.49 -4.17
CA ALA A 317 29.32 -0.44 -4.57
C ALA A 317 28.59 0.85 -4.98
N ALA A 318 29.32 1.98 -5.00
CA ALA A 318 28.77 3.28 -5.42
C ALA A 318 28.61 3.41 -6.95
N THR A 319 28.12 2.36 -7.61
CA THR A 319 27.83 2.29 -9.04
C THR A 319 26.33 2.12 -9.25
N THR A 320 25.81 2.64 -10.38
CA THR A 320 24.38 2.60 -10.70
C THR A 320 23.82 1.17 -10.67
N LYS A 321 22.61 1.03 -10.15
CA LYS A 321 21.74 -0.15 -10.21
C LYS A 321 20.38 0.25 -10.75
N PHE A 322 19.66 -0.75 -11.26
CA PHE A 322 18.38 -0.59 -11.95
C PHE A 322 17.37 -1.53 -11.29
N LEU A 323 16.25 -0.98 -10.82
CA LEU A 323 15.12 -1.73 -10.29
C LEU A 323 13.93 -1.60 -11.24
N TYR A 324 13.38 -2.74 -11.63
CA TYR A 324 12.22 -2.89 -12.49
C TYR A 324 11.11 -3.60 -11.71
N GLY A 325 9.85 -3.36 -12.10
CA GLY A 325 8.72 -4.13 -11.61
C GLY A 325 7.58 -4.15 -12.62
N TRP A 326 7.03 -5.32 -12.93
CA TRP A 326 5.86 -5.52 -13.80
C TRP A 326 4.73 -6.16 -13.00
N ILE A 327 3.48 -5.76 -13.25
CA ILE A 327 2.29 -6.40 -12.68
C ILE A 327 1.33 -6.66 -13.85
N ASP A 328 0.97 -7.91 -14.11
CA ASP A 328 0.02 -8.28 -15.17
C ASP A 328 -1.39 -7.82 -14.77
N PHE A 329 -1.71 -6.54 -15.00
CA PHE A 329 -3.00 -5.99 -14.61
C PHE A 329 -4.13 -6.58 -15.44
N ASN A 330 -3.89 -6.88 -16.71
CA ASN A 330 -4.94 -7.36 -17.58
C ASN A 330 -5.27 -8.85 -17.35
N ASN A 331 -4.35 -9.59 -16.73
CA ASN A 331 -4.38 -11.01 -16.39
C ASN A 331 -4.45 -11.91 -17.66
N ASP A 332 -3.60 -11.63 -18.66
CA ASP A 332 -3.44 -12.46 -19.86
C ASP A 332 -2.26 -13.45 -19.81
N GLY A 333 -1.44 -13.40 -18.76
CA GLY A 333 -0.35 -14.33 -18.52
C GLY A 333 1.00 -13.89 -19.10
N LEU A 334 1.17 -12.61 -19.40
CA LEU A 334 2.36 -11.97 -19.95
C LEU A 334 2.71 -10.71 -19.13
N PHE A 335 3.95 -10.21 -19.26
CA PHE A 335 4.35 -8.91 -18.71
C PHE A 335 4.65 -7.92 -19.84
N GLN A 336 3.84 -6.87 -19.97
CA GLN A 336 3.89 -5.94 -21.10
C GLN A 336 4.47 -4.58 -20.73
N VAL A 337 4.81 -3.76 -21.73
CA VAL A 337 5.35 -2.40 -21.49
C VAL A 337 4.35 -1.48 -20.77
N GLY A 338 3.05 -1.77 -20.88
CA GLY A 338 1.98 -1.09 -20.13
C GLY A 338 1.93 -1.44 -18.64
N GLU A 339 2.63 -2.49 -18.23
CA GLU A 339 2.54 -3.14 -16.92
C GLU A 339 3.81 -2.97 -16.08
N LEU A 340 4.92 -2.61 -16.72
CA LEU A 340 6.08 -2.01 -16.07
C LEU A 340 5.63 -0.83 -15.18
N SER A 341 6.33 -0.58 -14.09
CA SER A 341 6.21 0.66 -13.31
C SER A 341 6.31 1.93 -14.18
N ASP A 342 5.77 3.05 -13.72
CA ASP A 342 5.76 4.32 -14.46
C ASP A 342 7.17 4.86 -14.78
N ALA A 343 8.18 4.41 -14.03
CA ALA A 343 9.60 4.61 -14.33
C ALA A 343 10.45 3.45 -13.80
N ILE A 344 11.54 3.14 -14.50
CA ILE A 344 12.63 2.30 -13.98
C ILE A 344 13.35 3.11 -12.90
N VAL A 345 13.50 2.56 -11.71
CA VAL A 345 14.22 3.25 -10.63
C VAL A 345 15.71 3.01 -10.79
N THR A 346 16.50 4.08 -10.65
CA THR A 346 17.97 3.99 -10.69
C THR A 346 18.58 4.60 -9.44
N PHE A 347 19.57 3.92 -8.87
CA PHE A 347 20.18 4.30 -7.60
C PHE A 347 21.67 3.97 -7.56
N THR A 348 22.43 4.74 -6.77
CA THR A 348 23.90 4.63 -6.66
C THR A 348 24.39 4.52 -5.21
N THR A 349 23.50 4.63 -4.22
CA THR A 349 23.83 4.54 -2.80
C THR A 349 24.31 3.13 -2.46
N THR A 350 25.42 3.02 -1.73
CA THR A 350 25.98 1.74 -1.26
C THR A 350 25.30 1.29 0.04
N GLY A 351 25.13 -0.03 0.21
CA GLY A 351 24.45 -0.64 1.36
C GLY A 351 22.94 -0.77 1.15
N ALA A 352 22.23 -1.10 2.23
CA ALA A 352 20.78 -1.26 2.21
C ALA A 352 20.06 0.09 2.12
N THR A 353 19.08 0.18 1.23
CA THR A 353 18.19 1.33 1.00
C THR A 353 16.79 0.84 0.67
N THR A 354 15.82 1.76 0.59
CA THR A 354 14.48 1.46 0.07
C THR A 354 14.24 2.31 -1.18
N GLN A 355 13.77 1.67 -2.24
CA GLN A 355 13.37 2.30 -3.49
C GLN A 355 11.84 2.25 -3.63
N THR A 356 11.26 3.13 -4.44
CA THR A 356 9.80 3.18 -4.62
C THR A 356 9.44 2.99 -6.09
N LEU A 357 8.71 1.92 -6.40
CA LEU A 357 8.03 1.72 -7.68
C LEU A 357 6.62 2.28 -7.59
N THR A 358 6.10 2.78 -8.71
CA THR A 358 4.77 3.39 -8.81
C THR A 358 4.09 2.92 -10.10
N TRP A 359 2.81 2.57 -10.00
CA TRP A 359 1.93 2.31 -11.14
C TRP A 359 0.73 3.25 -11.04
N SER A 360 0.58 4.10 -12.04
CA SER A 360 -0.53 5.04 -12.15
C SER A 360 -1.90 4.34 -12.17
N ALA A 361 -2.93 5.05 -11.70
CA ALA A 361 -4.32 4.61 -11.75
C ALA A 361 -4.78 4.20 -13.17
N ALA A 362 -4.22 4.80 -14.23
CA ALA A 362 -4.49 4.40 -15.60
C ALA A 362 -4.07 2.95 -15.91
N LYS A 363 -3.02 2.43 -15.26
CA LYS A 363 -2.59 1.03 -15.39
C LYS A 363 -3.47 0.12 -14.54
N THR A 364 -3.66 0.44 -13.25
CA THR A 364 -4.52 -0.37 -12.36
C THR A 364 -6.00 -0.35 -12.77
N ALA A 365 -6.45 0.59 -13.61
CA ALA A 365 -7.78 0.59 -14.21
C ALA A 365 -8.00 -0.53 -15.24
N THR A 366 -6.93 -1.12 -15.79
CA THR A 366 -7.02 -2.26 -16.71
C THR A 366 -7.34 -3.58 -16.00
N ILE A 367 -7.29 -3.59 -14.65
CA ILE A 367 -7.57 -4.76 -13.81
C ILE A 367 -8.90 -5.43 -14.18
N THR A 368 -8.83 -6.71 -14.52
CA THR A 368 -10.00 -7.55 -14.83
C THR A 368 -10.62 -8.10 -13.54
N SER A 369 -11.68 -8.92 -13.65
CA SER A 369 -12.40 -9.46 -12.49
C SER A 369 -11.67 -10.65 -11.84
N THR A 370 -10.42 -10.42 -11.41
CA THR A 370 -9.56 -11.35 -10.68
C THR A 370 -9.29 -10.85 -9.27
N THR A 371 -9.03 -11.76 -8.34
CA THR A 371 -8.71 -11.46 -6.94
C THR A 371 -7.20 -11.42 -6.68
N LYS A 372 -6.38 -11.81 -7.67
CA LYS A 372 -4.92 -11.88 -7.55
C LYS A 372 -4.26 -11.68 -8.90
N LEU A 373 -3.06 -11.10 -8.91
CA LEU A 373 -2.22 -10.87 -10.09
C LEU A 373 -0.80 -11.36 -9.84
N TYR A 374 -0.07 -11.70 -10.89
CA TYR A 374 1.37 -11.94 -10.79
C TYR A 374 2.14 -10.63 -10.96
N MET A 375 3.27 -10.54 -10.27
CA MET A 375 4.22 -9.44 -10.31
C MET A 375 5.63 -10.03 -10.46
N ARG A 376 6.49 -9.36 -11.22
CA ARG A 376 7.92 -9.65 -11.31
C ARG A 376 8.73 -8.43 -10.93
N LEU A 377 9.62 -8.55 -9.97
CA LEU A 377 10.66 -7.57 -9.65
C LEU A 377 11.98 -8.05 -10.28
N ARG A 378 12.77 -7.11 -10.81
CA ARG A 378 14.15 -7.40 -11.23
C ARG A 378 15.08 -6.31 -10.75
N LEU A 379 16.14 -6.71 -10.06
CA LEU A 379 17.25 -5.84 -9.70
C LEU A 379 18.44 -6.17 -10.60
N SER A 380 19.10 -5.17 -11.19
CA SER A 380 20.24 -5.42 -12.07
C SER A 380 21.42 -4.46 -11.88
N ASP A 381 22.62 -4.99 -12.12
CA ASP A 381 23.91 -4.29 -12.11
C ASP A 381 24.12 -3.36 -13.32
N ARG A 382 23.31 -3.53 -14.37
CA ARG A 382 23.32 -2.76 -15.62
C ARG A 382 21.90 -2.53 -16.10
N SER A 383 21.71 -1.61 -17.05
CA SER A 383 20.41 -1.50 -17.73
C SER A 383 20.15 -2.78 -18.53
N LEU A 384 18.99 -3.39 -18.32
CA LEU A 384 18.45 -4.36 -19.26
C LEU A 384 18.08 -3.63 -20.58
N ASN A 385 18.19 -4.34 -21.70
CA ASN A 385 17.91 -3.76 -23.01
C ASN A 385 16.40 -3.69 -23.22
N ASP A 386 15.91 -2.48 -23.52
CA ASP A 386 14.54 -2.22 -23.94
C ASP A 386 14.48 -2.24 -25.47
N PHE A 387 13.61 -3.08 -26.03
CA PHE A 387 13.37 -3.17 -27.46
C PHE A 387 11.91 -2.92 -27.83
N THR A 388 11.12 -2.27 -26.96
CA THR A 388 9.65 -2.14 -27.02
C THR A 388 9.06 -1.29 -28.17
N THR A 389 9.74 -1.16 -29.32
CA THR A 389 9.09 -0.59 -30.51
C THR A 389 7.99 -1.53 -31.04
N ALA A 390 6.92 -0.98 -31.61
CA ALA A 390 5.86 -1.79 -32.22
C ALA A 390 6.36 -2.68 -33.39
N ALA A 391 7.50 -2.34 -34.01
CA ALA A 391 8.12 -3.16 -35.05
C ALA A 391 8.86 -4.39 -34.49
N SER A 392 9.15 -4.40 -33.20
CA SER A 392 9.83 -5.46 -32.47
C SER A 392 8.94 -6.17 -31.46
N GLY A 393 7.64 -5.86 -31.36
CA GLY A 393 6.67 -6.63 -30.59
C GLY A 393 6.28 -6.06 -29.22
N GLY A 394 6.80 -4.90 -28.82
CA GLY A 394 6.61 -4.28 -27.49
C GLY A 394 5.17 -3.97 -27.04
N ALA A 395 4.16 -4.26 -27.85
CA ALA A 395 2.74 -4.21 -27.47
C ALA A 395 2.17 -5.57 -27.01
N LEU A 396 2.98 -6.65 -27.07
CA LEU A 396 2.61 -8.02 -26.68
C LEU A 396 3.41 -8.51 -25.46
N ILE A 397 4.64 -8.01 -25.27
CA ILE A 397 5.49 -8.31 -24.11
C ILE A 397 6.53 -7.19 -23.94
N ASP A 398 7.03 -6.96 -22.72
CA ASP A 398 8.23 -6.20 -22.44
C ASP A 398 9.44 -7.15 -22.39
N GLU A 399 10.38 -7.01 -23.33
CA GLU A 399 11.51 -7.94 -23.44
C GLU A 399 12.40 -7.97 -22.19
N ARG A 400 12.38 -6.93 -21.35
CA ARG A 400 13.15 -6.87 -20.09
C ARG A 400 12.56 -7.75 -18.99
N ALA A 401 11.29 -8.11 -19.08
CA ALA A 401 10.64 -9.01 -18.13
C ALA A 401 11.06 -10.48 -18.33
N VAL A 402 11.76 -10.81 -19.43
CA VAL A 402 12.15 -12.17 -19.82
C VAL A 402 13.64 -12.26 -20.18
N GLY A 403 14.22 -13.45 -20.02
CA GLY A 403 15.62 -13.73 -20.37
C GLY A 403 16.62 -12.71 -19.82
N ASN A 404 17.59 -12.37 -20.69
CA ASN A 404 18.60 -11.35 -20.45
C ASN A 404 18.16 -9.95 -20.94
N GLY A 405 16.86 -9.74 -21.22
CA GLY A 405 16.35 -8.56 -21.91
C GLY A 405 16.47 -8.66 -23.44
N ALA A 406 15.78 -9.60 -24.09
CA ALA A 406 16.09 -10.02 -25.46
C ALA A 406 14.89 -10.09 -26.44
N VAL A 407 15.12 -9.71 -27.71
CA VAL A 407 14.08 -9.57 -28.74
C VAL A 407 13.62 -10.89 -29.35
N SER A 408 14.56 -11.73 -29.76
CA SER A 408 14.29 -12.98 -30.47
C SER A 408 15.52 -13.88 -30.50
N THR A 409 15.35 -15.19 -30.51
CA THR A 409 16.48 -16.14 -30.57
C THR A 409 17.21 -16.19 -31.91
N ALA A 410 16.71 -15.46 -32.93
CA ALA A 410 17.35 -15.39 -34.25
C ALA A 410 18.67 -14.58 -34.26
N ASN A 411 18.95 -13.82 -33.20
CA ASN A 411 20.14 -12.97 -33.10
C ASN A 411 20.84 -13.15 -31.75
N ALA A 412 21.94 -13.93 -31.74
CA ALA A 412 22.71 -14.19 -30.52
C ALA A 412 23.36 -12.94 -29.90
N ALA A 413 23.42 -11.81 -30.62
CA ALA A 413 23.87 -10.54 -30.06
C ALA A 413 22.89 -9.94 -29.02
N ASP A 414 21.65 -10.43 -28.97
CA ASP A 414 20.62 -9.97 -28.04
C ASP A 414 20.67 -10.72 -26.69
N PHE A 415 21.49 -11.78 -26.57
CA PHE A 415 21.64 -12.62 -25.38
C PHE A 415 23.10 -12.76 -24.86
N PRO A 416 23.96 -11.72 -24.85
CA PRO A 416 25.41 -11.91 -24.74
C PRO A 416 25.88 -12.55 -23.42
N THR A 417 25.26 -12.20 -22.30
CA THR A 417 25.36 -12.86 -20.98
C THR A 417 24.11 -12.55 -20.16
N ALA A 418 23.82 -13.32 -19.11
CA ALA A 418 23.00 -12.81 -18.01
C ALA A 418 23.62 -11.51 -17.44
N ALA A 419 22.77 -10.64 -16.90
CA ALA A 419 23.22 -9.50 -16.10
C ALA A 419 23.39 -9.95 -14.65
N ASN A 420 24.26 -9.30 -13.88
CA ASN A 420 24.24 -9.58 -12.45
C ASN A 420 23.02 -8.91 -11.82
N GLY A 421 22.45 -9.50 -10.79
CA GLY A 421 21.15 -9.05 -10.30
C GLY A 421 20.42 -10.10 -9.48
N GLU A 422 19.11 -9.90 -9.40
CA GLU A 422 18.16 -10.79 -8.77
C GLU A 422 16.78 -10.69 -9.46
N VAL A 423 16.05 -11.80 -9.55
CA VAL A 423 14.62 -11.86 -9.89
C VAL A 423 13.87 -12.27 -8.62
N GLU A 424 12.84 -11.52 -8.24
CA GLU A 424 11.84 -12.00 -7.28
C GLU A 424 10.48 -11.94 -7.98
N ASP A 425 9.73 -13.02 -7.94
CA ASP A 425 8.37 -13.06 -8.47
C ASP A 425 7.36 -13.17 -7.32
N TYR A 426 6.12 -12.71 -7.55
CA TYR A 426 5.11 -12.61 -6.50
C TYR A 426 3.69 -12.76 -7.04
N GLN A 427 2.77 -13.19 -6.19
CA GLN A 427 1.34 -13.12 -6.43
C GLN A 427 0.68 -12.17 -5.43
N ILE A 428 0.22 -11.01 -5.93
CA ILE A 428 -0.32 -9.89 -5.15
C ILE A 428 -1.85 -9.88 -5.14
N ASP A 429 -2.44 -9.51 -4.00
CA ASP A 429 -3.90 -9.51 -3.81
C ASP A 429 -4.56 -8.27 -4.44
N VAL A 430 -5.63 -8.50 -5.20
CA VAL A 430 -6.55 -7.48 -5.70
C VAL A 430 -7.77 -7.43 -4.79
N VAL A 431 -8.00 -6.26 -4.18
CA VAL A 431 -9.17 -6.02 -3.33
C VAL A 431 -10.16 -5.09 -4.00
N THR A 432 -11.44 -5.30 -3.72
CA THR A 432 -12.55 -4.50 -4.25
C THR A 432 -13.24 -3.69 -3.14
N THR A 433 -12.53 -3.42 -2.05
CA THR A 433 -13.07 -2.68 -0.91
C THR A 433 -12.85 -1.18 -1.10
N PHE A 434 -13.95 -0.44 -1.06
CA PHE A 434 -14.05 1.01 -1.15
C PHE A 434 -15.07 1.44 -0.09
N ASP A 435 -15.05 2.70 0.31
CA ASP A 435 -16.22 3.26 1.00
C ASP A 435 -17.17 3.82 -0.07
N TYR A 436 -18.46 3.66 0.15
CA TYR A 436 -19.52 4.13 -0.74
C TYR A 436 -20.53 5.09 -0.07
N GLY A 437 -20.53 5.19 1.26
CA GLY A 437 -21.59 5.77 2.07
C GLY A 437 -22.94 5.02 2.00
N ASP A 438 -23.86 5.38 2.90
CA ASP A 438 -25.14 4.68 3.10
C ASP A 438 -26.41 5.46 2.72
N ALA A 439 -26.32 6.63 2.09
CA ALA A 439 -27.51 7.38 1.67
C ALA A 439 -28.48 6.48 0.85
N PRO A 440 -29.81 6.73 0.92
CA PRO A 440 -30.79 5.89 0.25
C PRO A 440 -30.47 5.66 -1.23
N SER A 441 -30.71 4.45 -1.73
CA SER A 441 -30.32 4.04 -3.09
C SER A 441 -30.92 4.85 -4.25
N THR A 442 -31.79 5.83 -3.98
CA THR A 442 -32.22 6.86 -4.95
C THR A 442 -31.09 7.86 -5.26
N PHE A 443 -30.27 8.22 -4.26
CA PHE A 443 -29.12 9.11 -4.37
C PHE A 443 -27.97 8.48 -5.18
N GLU A 444 -27.87 7.14 -5.13
CA GLU A 444 -26.83 6.35 -5.80
C GLU A 444 -27.09 6.07 -7.29
N ASN A 445 -27.88 6.90 -7.97
CA ASN A 445 -28.17 6.72 -9.40
C ASN A 445 -27.57 7.82 -10.25
N ASP A 446 -27.10 7.45 -11.45
CA ASP A 446 -26.83 8.42 -12.49
C ASP A 446 -28.12 9.15 -12.93
N LYS A 447 -27.92 10.20 -13.72
CA LYS A 447 -28.99 11.01 -14.32
C LYS A 447 -30.05 10.23 -15.11
N ASP A 448 -29.70 9.04 -15.61
CA ASP A 448 -30.53 8.16 -16.44
C ASP A 448 -31.23 7.07 -15.59
N GLY A 449 -30.93 7.00 -14.29
CA GLY A 449 -31.52 6.07 -13.32
C GLY A 449 -30.78 4.74 -13.16
N ASN A 450 -29.53 4.64 -13.62
CA ASN A 450 -28.69 3.46 -13.40
C ASN A 450 -27.92 3.59 -12.09
N PRO A 451 -27.77 2.52 -11.28
CA PRO A 451 -26.93 2.56 -10.10
C PRO A 451 -25.47 2.94 -10.44
N LEU A 452 -25.01 4.04 -9.86
CA LEU A 452 -23.64 4.54 -9.91
C LEU A 452 -23.28 5.09 -8.51
N PRO A 453 -23.13 4.23 -7.50
CA PRO A 453 -22.96 4.70 -6.12
C PRO A 453 -21.70 5.54 -5.94
N GLY A 454 -21.72 6.49 -5.00
CA GLY A 454 -20.53 7.20 -4.52
C GLY A 454 -19.40 6.21 -4.21
N MET A 455 -18.14 6.58 -4.45
CA MET A 455 -17.02 5.68 -4.20
C MET A 455 -15.72 6.42 -3.92
N HIS A 456 -15.04 6.08 -2.82
CA HIS A 456 -13.67 6.49 -2.55
C HIS A 456 -12.76 5.30 -2.18
N ALA A 457 -11.48 5.44 -2.51
CA ALA A 457 -10.46 4.48 -2.08
C ALA A 457 -9.93 4.86 -0.69
N PRO A 458 -9.80 3.91 0.25
CA PRO A 458 -9.30 4.20 1.58
C PRO A 458 -7.84 4.65 1.53
N LEU A 459 -7.51 5.65 2.34
CA LEU A 459 -6.13 6.06 2.59
C LEU A 459 -5.94 6.33 4.09
N SER A 460 -5.11 5.53 4.75
CA SER A 460 -4.91 5.61 6.20
C SER A 460 -4.54 7.03 6.66
N GLY A 461 -5.37 7.59 7.53
CA GLY A 461 -5.21 8.94 8.07
C GLY A 461 -5.73 10.07 7.15
N PHE A 462 -6.46 9.76 6.08
CA PHE A 462 -7.18 10.73 5.24
C PHE A 462 -8.68 10.44 5.27
N MET A 463 -9.36 10.99 6.27
CA MET A 463 -10.77 10.75 6.59
C MET A 463 -11.43 12.04 7.14
N LEU A 464 -12.73 12.17 6.96
CA LEU A 464 -13.66 12.87 7.84
C LEU A 464 -13.52 12.29 9.27
N GLY A 465 -13.79 13.07 10.31
CA GLY A 465 -13.73 12.56 11.68
C GLY A 465 -12.43 11.84 12.06
N THR A 466 -12.56 10.62 12.59
CA THR A 466 -11.46 9.77 13.07
C THR A 466 -11.58 8.27 12.77
N LEU A 467 -12.73 7.81 12.28
CA LEU A 467 -12.91 6.44 11.80
C LEU A 467 -12.75 6.39 10.27
N LEU A 468 -12.96 5.20 9.69
CA LEU A 468 -12.97 4.94 8.25
C LEU A 468 -13.45 3.49 8.09
N ASP A 469 -14.59 3.32 7.44
CA ASP A 469 -15.11 2.02 7.02
C ASP A 469 -14.63 1.65 5.59
N ILE A 470 -14.94 0.43 5.14
CA ILE A 470 -14.81 -0.02 3.74
C ILE A 470 -15.51 -1.35 3.54
N GLU A 471 -16.24 -1.47 2.43
CA GLU A 471 -17.01 -2.65 2.08
C GLU A 471 -16.81 -3.08 0.62
N ASN A 472 -17.18 -4.34 0.31
CA ASN A 472 -17.04 -4.88 -1.05
C ASN A 472 -18.17 -4.45 -2.01
N SER A 473 -19.22 -3.80 -1.50
CA SER A 473 -20.39 -3.34 -2.25
C SER A 473 -21.26 -2.40 -1.41
N PRO A 474 -21.81 -1.32 -1.99
CA PRO A 474 -22.57 -0.29 -1.26
C PRO A 474 -23.78 -0.82 -0.49
N ALA A 475 -24.08 -0.16 0.64
CA ALA A 475 -25.02 -0.66 1.65
C ALA A 475 -26.13 0.33 2.05
N SER A 476 -26.61 1.15 1.10
CA SER A 476 -27.66 2.16 1.27
C SER A 476 -28.83 1.79 2.20
N VAL A 477 -29.23 2.73 3.06
CA VAL A 477 -30.46 2.65 3.87
C VAL A 477 -31.74 2.67 3.01
N THR A 478 -32.86 2.26 3.62
CA THR A 478 -34.19 2.40 3.00
C THR A 478 -34.89 3.66 3.49
N SER A 479 -35.06 4.67 2.60
CA SER A 479 -35.81 5.89 2.92
C SER A 479 -37.21 5.57 3.48
N PRO A 480 -37.67 6.25 4.56
CA PRO A 480 -37.09 7.44 5.19
C PRO A 480 -36.20 7.14 6.42
N ALA A 481 -35.59 5.95 6.50
CA ALA A 481 -34.70 5.59 7.61
C ALA A 481 -33.59 6.64 7.78
N GLU A 482 -33.20 6.85 9.04
CA GLU A 482 -32.00 7.62 9.36
C GLU A 482 -30.76 6.80 9.04
N ASN A 483 -29.64 7.51 8.89
CA ASN A 483 -28.38 6.99 8.37
C ASN A 483 -27.22 7.73 9.07
N ASN A 484 -27.36 7.95 10.38
CA ASN A 484 -26.30 8.53 11.22
C ASN A 484 -25.74 7.49 12.22
N THR A 485 -26.40 6.32 12.32
CA THR A 485 -26.01 5.19 13.17
C THR A 485 -26.44 3.83 12.58
N SER A 486 -26.84 3.78 11.31
CA SER A 486 -27.40 2.56 10.70
C SER A 486 -27.35 2.58 9.16
N GLY A 487 -26.62 1.63 8.58
CA GLY A 487 -26.48 1.46 7.12
C GLY A 487 -25.44 0.38 6.78
N ASP A 488 -24.40 0.79 6.07
CA ASP A 488 -23.08 0.13 5.97
C ASP A 488 -22.50 -0.30 7.33
N ASN A 489 -22.88 0.36 8.42
CA ASN A 489 -22.62 -0.03 9.82
C ASN A 489 -22.97 -1.49 10.19
N ALA A 490 -23.74 -2.20 9.36
CA ALA A 490 -24.00 -3.64 9.49
C ALA A 490 -22.94 -4.55 8.82
N LEU A 491 -22.07 -3.99 7.98
CA LEU A 491 -21.00 -4.61 7.20
C LEU A 491 -19.60 -4.09 7.60
N GLY A 492 -19.49 -2.85 8.08
CA GLY A 492 -18.23 -2.19 8.46
C GLY A 492 -18.21 -1.63 9.89
N LEU A 493 -17.69 -0.42 10.04
CA LEU A 493 -17.62 0.35 11.30
C LEU A 493 -18.62 1.50 11.23
N ALA A 494 -19.13 1.96 12.38
CA ALA A 494 -19.86 3.23 12.44
C ALA A 494 -18.87 4.40 12.31
N ASP A 495 -18.68 4.87 11.08
CA ASP A 495 -17.74 5.93 10.71
C ASP A 495 -18.41 7.26 10.37
N GLU A 496 -19.72 7.42 10.60
CA GLU A 496 -20.41 8.72 10.62
C GLU A 496 -20.01 9.56 11.87
N ASP A 497 -18.70 9.64 12.14
CA ASP A 497 -18.07 10.21 13.33
C ASP A 497 -17.54 11.64 13.13
N GLY A 498 -17.50 12.12 11.89
CA GLY A 498 -17.22 13.50 11.54
C GLY A 498 -18.18 14.51 12.16
N LEU A 499 -19.47 14.17 12.33
CA LEU A 499 -20.48 15.10 12.87
C LEU A 499 -21.05 14.67 14.24
N ILE A 500 -20.38 15.09 15.30
CA ILE A 500 -20.80 14.84 16.70
C ILE A 500 -22.16 15.50 17.06
N SER A 501 -22.63 16.50 16.30
CA SER A 501 -23.92 17.17 16.55
C SER A 501 -24.56 17.68 15.25
N LEU A 502 -25.77 17.17 14.98
CA LEU A 502 -26.54 17.48 13.78
C LEU A 502 -27.45 18.67 14.03
N THR A 503 -27.03 19.86 13.59
CA THR A 503 -27.80 21.09 13.73
C THR A 503 -28.86 21.22 12.64
N SER A 504 -30.00 21.85 12.95
CA SER A 504 -31.10 21.94 12.00
C SER A 504 -30.84 22.90 10.84
N VAL A 505 -31.37 22.55 9.66
CA VAL A 505 -31.40 23.43 8.49
C VAL A 505 -32.70 24.21 8.50
N SER A 506 -32.64 25.54 8.56
CA SER A 506 -33.82 26.42 8.57
C SER A 506 -34.07 27.07 7.21
N ARG A 507 -35.34 27.13 6.79
CA ARG A 507 -35.72 27.61 5.45
C ARG A 507 -35.38 29.08 5.23
N GLY A 508 -34.70 29.37 4.12
CA GLY A 508 -34.31 30.74 3.76
C GLY A 508 -33.24 31.36 4.66
N VAL A 509 -32.52 30.56 5.46
CA VAL A 509 -31.41 31.00 6.32
C VAL A 509 -30.12 30.31 5.87
N ALA A 510 -29.01 31.04 5.80
CA ALA A 510 -27.74 30.45 5.43
C ALA A 510 -27.30 29.42 6.49
N TYR A 511 -27.07 28.18 6.04
CA TYR A 511 -26.64 27.07 6.88
C TYR A 511 -25.12 26.90 6.78
N SER A 512 -24.46 26.48 7.86
CA SER A 512 -23.02 26.21 7.83
C SER A 512 -22.65 25.08 8.78
N LEU A 513 -21.82 24.19 8.28
CA LEU A 513 -21.39 22.97 8.96
C LEU A 513 -19.86 22.98 9.03
N THR A 514 -19.31 22.72 10.22
CA THR A 514 -17.85 22.60 10.39
C THR A 514 -17.50 21.13 10.54
N VAL A 515 -16.79 20.62 9.55
CA VAL A 515 -16.42 19.22 9.41
C VAL A 515 -14.96 19.03 9.85
N PRO A 516 -14.68 18.25 10.90
CA PRO A 516 -13.33 17.82 11.22
C PRO A 516 -12.84 16.84 10.15
N VAL A 517 -11.60 16.98 9.73
CA VAL A 517 -10.92 16.05 8.81
C VAL A 517 -9.55 15.71 9.36
N THR A 518 -9.17 14.44 9.30
CA THR A 518 -7.81 13.96 9.52
C THR A 518 -7.09 13.86 8.18
N ILE A 519 -5.84 14.34 8.12
CA ILE A 519 -5.03 14.33 6.89
C ILE A 519 -3.60 13.88 7.24
N PRO A 520 -2.98 12.94 6.51
CA PRO A 520 -1.64 12.45 6.84
C PRO A 520 -0.58 13.43 6.34
N SER A 521 0.52 13.54 7.08
CA SER A 521 1.57 14.55 6.83
C SER A 521 2.34 14.35 5.52
N THR A 522 2.28 13.16 4.95
CA THR A 522 2.86 12.80 3.64
C THR A 522 1.99 13.23 2.46
N LEU A 523 0.70 13.50 2.67
CA LEU A 523 -0.26 13.74 1.58
C LEU A 523 -0.31 15.21 1.19
N ALA A 524 0.66 15.64 0.38
CA ALA A 524 0.75 17.01 -0.14
C ALA A 524 -0.38 17.39 -1.14
N GLY A 525 -0.42 18.67 -1.52
CA GLY A 525 -1.35 19.20 -2.53
C GLY A 525 -2.76 19.53 -2.02
N THR A 526 -3.59 20.09 -2.90
CA THR A 526 -4.97 20.49 -2.60
C THR A 526 -5.87 19.30 -2.33
N LYS A 527 -6.67 19.38 -1.27
CA LYS A 527 -7.78 18.49 -0.94
C LYS A 527 -9.10 19.22 -1.10
N TYR A 528 -10.16 18.45 -1.29
CA TYR A 528 -11.49 18.94 -1.58
C TYR A 528 -12.45 18.32 -0.58
N LEU A 529 -13.27 19.15 0.07
CA LEU A 529 -14.43 18.71 0.82
C LEU A 529 -15.66 19.24 0.09
N TYR A 530 -16.57 18.34 -0.23
CA TYR A 530 -17.88 18.64 -0.78
C TYR A 530 -18.94 18.24 0.24
N GLY A 531 -20.09 18.91 0.20
CA GLY A 531 -21.30 18.37 0.80
C GLY A 531 -22.56 18.81 0.09
N TRP A 532 -23.59 17.97 0.09
CA TRP A 532 -24.87 18.21 -0.56
C TRP A 532 -26.01 17.99 0.44
N LEU A 533 -27.05 18.82 0.35
CA LEU A 533 -28.29 18.64 1.12
C LEU A 533 -29.45 18.39 0.14
N ASP A 534 -30.25 17.35 0.34
CA ASP A 534 -31.49 17.15 -0.46
C ASP A 534 -32.54 18.17 -0.02
N LEU A 535 -32.39 19.40 -0.47
CA LEU A 535 -33.27 20.51 -0.07
C LEU A 535 -34.61 20.37 -0.79
N ASN A 536 -34.60 19.97 -2.06
CA ASN A 536 -35.82 19.88 -2.84
C ASN A 536 -36.67 18.60 -2.54
N GLY A 537 -36.09 17.59 -1.87
CA GLY A 537 -36.76 16.35 -1.47
C GLY A 537 -37.02 15.37 -2.61
N ASP A 538 -36.29 15.45 -3.73
CA ASP A 538 -36.45 14.58 -4.90
C ASP A 538 -35.61 13.29 -4.86
N GLY A 539 -34.80 13.13 -3.80
CA GLY A 539 -34.02 11.92 -3.54
C GLY A 539 -32.73 11.83 -4.36
N ARG A 540 -32.20 12.99 -4.80
CA ARG A 540 -30.94 13.15 -5.53
C ARG A 540 -30.22 14.40 -5.02
N PHE A 541 -28.92 14.51 -5.28
CA PHE A 541 -28.16 15.71 -4.97
C PHE A 541 -27.87 16.53 -6.23
N GLN A 542 -28.19 17.82 -6.21
CA GLN A 542 -28.12 18.69 -7.38
C GLN A 542 -27.10 19.82 -7.24
N ILE A 543 -26.78 20.48 -8.36
CA ILE A 543 -25.84 21.62 -8.39
C ILE A 543 -26.34 22.83 -7.56
N GLY A 544 -27.65 22.93 -7.30
CA GLY A 544 -28.22 23.91 -6.38
C GLY A 544 -28.01 23.59 -4.90
N GLU A 545 -27.58 22.39 -4.58
CA GLU A 545 -27.57 21.81 -3.23
C GLU A 545 -26.17 21.59 -2.66
N VAL A 546 -25.15 21.80 -3.48
CA VAL A 546 -23.75 21.65 -3.10
C VAL A 546 -23.22 22.85 -2.30
N ALA A 547 -22.38 22.57 -1.32
CA ALA A 547 -21.36 23.45 -0.78
C ALA A 547 -20.00 22.76 -0.96
N SER A 548 -18.92 23.53 -1.13
CA SER A 548 -17.57 22.95 -1.22
C SER A 548 -16.49 23.91 -0.72
N ILE A 549 -15.39 23.34 -0.25
CA ILE A 549 -14.21 24.05 0.22
C ILE A 549 -12.94 23.25 -0.12
N THR A 550 -11.80 23.93 -0.24
CA THR A 550 -10.51 23.29 -0.46
C THR A 550 -9.52 23.60 0.66
N THR A 551 -8.57 22.70 0.87
CA THR A 551 -7.49 22.90 1.83
C THR A 551 -6.16 22.39 1.28
N ALA A 552 -5.05 22.95 1.76
CA ALA A 552 -3.69 22.44 1.52
C ALA A 552 -3.04 21.96 2.82
N ALA A 553 -3.84 21.68 3.86
CA ALA A 553 -3.36 21.13 5.12
C ALA A 553 -2.78 19.72 4.94
N THR A 554 -1.79 19.41 5.79
CA THR A 554 -1.10 18.11 5.88
C THR A 554 -1.12 17.61 7.34
N ALA A 555 -2.23 17.87 8.01
CA ALA A 555 -2.55 17.54 9.40
C ALA A 555 -4.06 17.70 9.59
N ALA A 556 -4.59 17.22 10.71
CA ALA A 556 -6.00 17.39 11.05
C ALA A 556 -6.44 18.86 11.02
N ALA A 557 -7.62 19.13 10.48
CA ALA A 557 -8.18 20.45 10.24
C ALA A 557 -9.70 20.47 10.45
N ASN A 558 -10.27 21.66 10.63
CA ASN A 558 -11.71 21.87 10.61
C ASN A 558 -12.05 22.69 9.36
N LEU A 559 -12.92 22.16 8.50
CA LEU A 559 -13.33 22.76 7.24
C LEU A 559 -14.80 23.17 7.31
N THR A 560 -15.12 24.43 7.00
CA THR A 560 -16.51 24.91 7.06
C THR A 560 -17.14 24.91 5.67
N LEU A 561 -18.21 24.14 5.52
CA LEU A 561 -19.14 24.20 4.39
C LEU A 561 -20.23 25.23 4.69
N THR A 562 -20.66 26.00 3.69
CA THR A 562 -21.72 27.01 3.83
C THR A 562 -22.69 26.93 2.66
N TRP A 563 -23.96 26.69 2.97
CA TRP A 563 -25.07 26.78 2.04
C TRP A 563 -25.73 28.14 2.20
N THR A 564 -25.99 28.81 1.08
CA THR A 564 -26.59 30.15 1.10
C THR A 564 -28.07 30.11 1.46
N ALA A 565 -28.57 31.23 1.97
CA ALA A 565 -30.00 31.43 2.26
C ALA A 565 -30.90 31.22 1.02
N ALA A 566 -30.35 31.40 -0.19
CA ALA A 566 -31.06 31.17 -1.45
C ALA A 566 -31.17 29.67 -1.78
N GLN A 567 -30.20 28.84 -1.35
CA GLN A 567 -30.27 27.39 -1.48
C GLN A 567 -31.28 26.84 -0.47
N THR A 568 -31.13 27.15 0.83
CA THR A 568 -32.08 26.66 1.86
C THR A 568 -33.51 27.21 1.70
N ALA A 569 -33.74 28.21 0.85
CA ALA A 569 -35.08 28.62 0.45
C ALA A 569 -35.80 27.62 -0.50
N THR A 570 -35.09 26.69 -1.14
CA THR A 570 -35.71 25.64 -1.99
C THR A 570 -36.30 24.48 -1.18
N LEU A 571 -36.03 24.43 0.14
CA LEU A 571 -36.61 23.45 1.06
C LEU A 571 -38.12 23.35 0.90
N VAL A 572 -38.61 22.12 0.66
CA VAL A 572 -40.05 21.84 0.52
C VAL A 572 -40.79 22.07 1.84
N SER A 573 -42.06 22.49 1.74
CA SER A 573 -42.85 22.84 2.92
C SER A 573 -43.37 21.61 3.63
N GLY A 574 -43.07 21.50 4.93
CA GLY A 574 -43.38 20.31 5.74
C GLY A 574 -42.30 19.23 5.71
N THR A 575 -41.17 19.48 5.03
CA THR A 575 -39.97 18.65 5.18
C THR A 575 -39.47 18.74 6.61
N THR A 576 -39.40 17.60 7.30
CA THR A 576 -38.95 17.52 8.70
C THR A 576 -37.50 17.08 8.85
N LYS A 577 -36.93 16.47 7.80
CA LYS A 577 -35.54 16.05 7.72
C LYS A 577 -35.05 16.08 6.26
N VAL A 578 -33.75 16.22 6.06
CA VAL A 578 -33.07 16.10 4.75
C VAL A 578 -31.84 15.22 4.85
N TYR A 579 -31.50 14.53 3.77
CA TYR A 579 -30.23 13.82 3.68
C TYR A 579 -29.09 14.81 3.37
N LEU A 580 -27.94 14.56 3.99
CA LEU A 580 -26.66 15.21 3.77
C LEU A 580 -25.69 14.14 3.26
N ARG A 581 -24.94 14.44 2.21
CA ARG A 581 -23.71 13.72 1.86
C ARG A 581 -22.51 14.60 2.09
N LEU A 582 -21.45 14.07 2.70
CA LEU A 582 -20.11 14.65 2.75
C LEU A 582 -19.17 13.80 1.90
N ARG A 583 -18.26 14.44 1.15
CA ARG A 583 -17.19 13.73 0.43
C ARG A 583 -15.86 14.45 0.62
N LEU A 584 -14.93 13.81 1.32
CA LEU A 584 -13.54 14.23 1.40
C LEU A 584 -12.75 13.57 0.27
N SER A 585 -11.99 14.32 -0.52
CA SER A 585 -11.28 13.79 -1.69
C SER A 585 -9.89 14.39 -1.88
N ASN A 586 -8.93 13.56 -2.27
CA ASN A 586 -7.57 13.98 -2.59
C ASN A 586 -7.41 14.53 -4.03
N LEU A 587 -8.44 14.37 -4.86
CA LEU A 587 -8.52 14.89 -6.22
C LEU A 587 -9.72 15.82 -6.36
N SER A 588 -9.70 16.68 -7.38
CA SER A 588 -10.90 17.44 -7.75
C SER A 588 -11.88 16.48 -8.43
N LEU A 589 -13.01 16.20 -7.78
CA LEU A 589 -14.14 15.53 -8.43
C LEU A 589 -14.69 16.44 -9.54
N ILE A 590 -15.15 15.86 -10.64
CA ILE A 590 -15.60 16.57 -11.84
C ILE A 590 -17.13 16.57 -11.91
N ASP A 591 -17.69 17.75 -12.17
CA ASP A 591 -19.11 17.98 -12.47
C ASP A 591 -19.21 18.27 -13.97
N PHE A 592 -20.06 17.53 -14.68
CA PHE A 592 -20.18 17.59 -16.13
C PHE A 592 -21.39 18.41 -16.59
N THR A 593 -21.48 19.64 -16.05
CA THR A 593 -22.41 20.70 -16.45
C THR A 593 -22.58 20.89 -17.97
N THR A 594 -23.54 20.20 -18.57
CA THR A 594 -24.21 20.67 -19.78
C THR A 594 -25.73 20.45 -19.70
N ALA A 595 -26.50 21.42 -20.22
CA ALA A 595 -27.94 21.26 -20.37
C ALA A 595 -28.32 20.14 -21.38
N ALA A 596 -27.36 19.61 -22.14
CA ALA A 596 -27.53 18.51 -23.07
C ALA A 596 -27.26 17.12 -22.43
N SER A 597 -26.42 17.03 -21.40
CA SER A 597 -26.26 15.81 -20.59
C SER A 597 -27.42 15.64 -19.62
N GLY A 598 -27.90 16.75 -19.03
CA GLY A 598 -28.98 16.74 -18.04
C GLY A 598 -28.56 17.21 -16.64
N GLY A 599 -27.41 17.90 -16.52
CA GLY A 599 -26.84 18.42 -15.25
C GLY A 599 -27.63 19.53 -14.53
N ALA A 600 -28.95 19.51 -14.66
CA ALA A 600 -29.90 20.15 -13.75
C ALA A 600 -30.68 19.12 -12.90
N LEU A 601 -30.43 17.82 -13.09
CA LEU A 601 -31.12 16.70 -12.42
C LEU A 601 -30.27 16.01 -11.34
N ILE A 602 -28.95 16.17 -11.39
CA ILE A 602 -27.96 15.65 -10.45
C ILE A 602 -26.66 16.45 -10.59
N ASP A 603 -25.84 16.49 -9.54
CA ASP A 603 -24.43 16.89 -9.56
C ASP A 603 -23.56 15.64 -9.58
N GLU A 604 -22.87 15.34 -10.69
CA GLU A 604 -22.18 14.05 -10.85
C GLU A 604 -21.04 13.82 -9.84
N ARG A 605 -20.63 14.83 -9.05
CA ARG A 605 -19.66 14.66 -7.95
C ARG A 605 -20.24 13.95 -6.73
N SER A 606 -21.56 13.89 -6.56
CA SER A 606 -22.19 13.16 -5.44
C SER A 606 -22.21 11.64 -5.63
N VAL A 607 -21.95 11.17 -6.86
CA VAL A 607 -22.08 9.78 -7.32
C VAL A 607 -20.79 9.28 -7.98
N GLY A 608 -20.59 7.96 -8.03
CA GLY A 608 -19.40 7.33 -8.61
C GLY A 608 -18.07 7.92 -8.09
N ASN A 609 -17.09 7.91 -8.98
CA ASN A 609 -15.84 8.67 -8.85
C ASN A 609 -15.88 10.06 -9.55
N GLY A 610 -17.08 10.61 -9.81
CA GLY A 610 -17.25 11.93 -10.44
C GLY A 610 -17.28 11.94 -11.99
N ALA A 611 -18.03 11.02 -12.63
CA ALA A 611 -18.16 10.88 -14.09
C ALA A 611 -19.35 9.98 -14.50
N THR A 612 -20.17 10.20 -15.55
CA THR A 612 -20.40 11.38 -16.42
C THR A 612 -21.80 11.30 -17.10
N ALA A 613 -22.08 10.23 -17.87
CA ALA A 613 -23.34 9.99 -18.59
C ALA A 613 -23.40 8.58 -19.22
N ALA A 614 -24.60 8.08 -19.52
CA ALA A 614 -24.93 6.71 -20.01
C ALA A 614 -24.24 6.17 -21.29
N ALA A 615 -23.26 6.84 -21.88
CA ALA A 615 -22.47 6.29 -22.99
C ALA A 615 -21.11 5.72 -22.54
N THR A 616 -20.55 6.13 -21.40
CA THR A 616 -19.28 5.57 -20.87
C THR A 616 -19.06 5.92 -19.39
N ALA A 617 -19.78 5.24 -18.50
CA ALA A 617 -19.46 5.20 -17.06
C ALA A 617 -18.10 4.50 -16.75
N THR A 618 -17.41 4.01 -17.78
CA THR A 618 -16.16 3.25 -17.70
C THR A 618 -14.89 4.13 -17.61
N ASN A 619 -15.01 5.46 -17.82
CA ASN A 619 -13.91 6.29 -18.31
C ASN A 619 -13.48 7.49 -17.43
N SER A 620 -13.80 7.50 -16.13
CA SER A 620 -12.77 7.95 -15.18
C SER A 620 -12.06 6.70 -14.67
N PRO A 621 -10.88 6.34 -15.23
CA PRO A 621 -10.11 5.20 -14.73
C PRO A 621 -9.58 5.42 -13.31
N ASN A 622 -9.60 6.65 -12.81
CA ASN A 622 -8.99 7.02 -11.55
C ASN A 622 -10.04 7.14 -10.44
N ILE A 623 -9.88 6.38 -9.37
CA ILE A 623 -10.63 6.52 -8.13
C ILE A 623 -9.79 7.39 -7.19
N ALA A 624 -10.39 8.40 -6.60
CA ALA A 624 -9.72 9.27 -5.64
C ALA A 624 -9.59 8.57 -4.28
N PHE A 625 -8.50 8.87 -3.57
CA PHE A 625 -8.44 8.59 -2.13
C PHE A 625 -9.35 9.57 -1.40
N GLY A 626 -10.05 9.12 -0.38
CA GLY A 626 -11.06 9.91 0.29
C GLY A 626 -11.97 9.08 1.17
N GLU A 627 -13.09 9.70 1.53
CA GLU A 627 -14.15 9.10 2.32
C GLU A 627 -15.53 9.68 1.94
N ILE A 628 -16.63 8.98 2.25
CA ILE A 628 -18.03 9.42 2.10
C ILE A 628 -18.80 9.14 3.39
N GLU A 629 -19.07 10.18 4.18
CA GLU A 629 -20.06 10.08 5.26
C GLU A 629 -21.41 10.63 4.76
N ASP A 630 -22.49 9.93 5.05
CA ASP A 630 -23.84 10.44 4.86
C ASP A 630 -24.55 10.67 6.20
N TYR A 631 -25.56 11.53 6.23
CA TYR A 631 -26.31 11.87 7.44
C TYR A 631 -27.76 12.26 7.12
N GLN A 632 -28.62 12.31 8.14
CA GLN A 632 -29.98 12.81 8.06
C GLN A 632 -30.22 13.95 9.06
N LEU A 633 -30.15 15.19 8.57
CA LEU A 633 -30.31 16.41 9.39
C LEU A 633 -31.78 16.74 9.66
N PRO A 634 -32.14 17.28 10.84
CA PRO A 634 -33.46 17.84 11.07
C PRO A 634 -33.66 19.17 10.32
N VAL A 635 -34.90 19.48 9.96
CA VAL A 635 -35.29 20.74 9.30
C VAL A 635 -36.22 21.53 10.21
N ASP A 636 -36.12 22.86 10.14
CA ASP A 636 -37.06 23.79 10.76
C ASP A 636 -37.29 23.53 12.26
N LEU A 637 -36.19 23.34 13.01
CA LEU A 637 -36.23 23.36 14.47
C LEU A 637 -36.10 24.81 14.99
N TYR A 638 -37.05 25.23 15.82
CA TYR A 638 -37.14 26.56 16.43
C TYR A 638 -37.54 26.43 17.90
N ASP A 639 -37.13 27.38 18.75
CA ASP A 639 -37.80 27.69 20.02
C ASP A 639 -39.03 28.55 19.70
N PHE A 640 -40.23 28.08 20.08
CA PHE A 640 -41.47 28.85 19.95
C PHE A 640 -41.91 29.51 21.27
N GLY A 641 -41.53 28.92 22.41
CA GLY A 641 -41.91 29.31 23.76
C GLY A 641 -43.38 29.04 24.09
N ASP A 642 -43.63 28.76 25.36
CA ASP A 642 -44.80 28.01 25.84
C ASP A 642 -46.12 28.78 26.08
N VAL A 643 -46.24 30.08 25.76
CA VAL A 643 -47.45 30.87 26.09
C VAL A 643 -48.73 30.32 25.41
N PRO A 644 -49.94 30.59 25.94
CA PRO A 644 -51.18 30.09 25.34
C PRO A 644 -51.39 30.55 23.88
N VAL A 645 -52.00 29.68 23.08
CA VAL A 645 -52.28 29.86 21.63
C VAL A 645 -52.94 31.21 21.26
N SER A 646 -53.60 31.91 22.18
CA SER A 646 -54.14 33.26 21.94
C SER A 646 -53.05 34.30 21.63
N TYR A 647 -51.88 34.18 22.26
CA TYR A 647 -50.75 35.11 22.12
C TYR A 647 -49.99 34.96 20.80
N ASP A 648 -50.13 33.81 20.15
CA ASP A 648 -49.46 33.43 18.90
C ASP A 648 -50.32 33.68 17.66
N ASN A 649 -51.07 34.80 17.68
CA ASN A 649 -51.84 35.26 16.54
C ASN A 649 -51.32 36.61 16.05
N SER A 650 -51.09 36.71 14.75
CA SER A 650 -50.84 37.97 14.05
C SER A 650 -51.98 38.99 14.26
N LYS A 651 -51.72 40.26 13.90
CA LYS A 651 -52.73 41.34 13.95
C LYS A 651 -54.03 41.03 13.21
N ASP A 652 -53.98 40.17 12.19
CA ASP A 652 -55.12 39.78 11.34
C ASP A 652 -55.80 38.48 11.81
N GLY A 653 -55.38 37.91 12.95
CA GLY A 653 -55.96 36.70 13.54
C GLY A 653 -55.50 35.39 12.92
N VAL A 654 -54.45 35.41 12.09
CA VAL A 654 -53.77 34.20 11.60
C VAL A 654 -52.81 33.71 12.67
N PHE A 655 -52.91 32.43 13.05
CA PHE A 655 -51.96 31.77 13.93
C PHE A 655 -50.56 31.78 13.30
N LEU A 656 -49.62 32.41 13.99
CA LEU A 656 -48.24 32.60 13.60
C LEU A 656 -47.43 32.71 14.89
N PRO A 657 -46.91 31.60 15.42
CA PRO A 657 -46.21 31.60 16.69
C PRO A 657 -44.89 32.37 16.61
N ALA A 658 -44.36 32.79 17.77
CA ALA A 658 -42.97 33.21 17.84
C ALA A 658 -42.06 32.04 17.40
N GLY A 659 -40.88 32.35 16.88
CA GLY A 659 -39.92 31.35 16.45
C GLY A 659 -38.51 31.94 16.49
N GLN A 660 -37.59 31.23 17.17
CA GLN A 660 -36.17 31.56 17.25
C GLN A 660 -35.35 30.36 16.77
N ILE A 661 -34.40 30.58 15.88
CA ILE A 661 -33.40 29.55 15.55
C ILE A 661 -32.36 29.58 16.67
N GLN A 662 -32.07 28.43 17.27
CA GLN A 662 -31.02 28.30 18.28
C GLN A 662 -29.66 28.69 17.68
N LEU A 663 -28.97 29.64 18.33
CA LEU A 663 -27.58 29.97 18.03
C LEU A 663 -26.70 29.41 19.16
N ALA A 664 -25.72 28.57 18.82
CA ALA A 664 -24.87 27.89 19.78
C ALA A 664 -24.26 28.87 20.82
N GLY A 665 -24.62 28.66 22.10
CA GLY A 665 -24.16 29.48 23.24
C GLY A 665 -24.83 30.84 23.41
N LEU A 666 -25.87 31.17 22.65
CA LEU A 666 -26.77 32.30 22.90
C LEU A 666 -27.99 31.80 23.70
N SER A 667 -28.16 32.25 24.95
CA SER A 667 -29.26 31.82 25.81
C SER A 667 -29.83 32.95 26.66
N LEU A 668 -31.11 32.82 27.00
CA LEU A 668 -31.68 33.38 28.22
C LEU A 668 -31.32 32.43 29.37
N GLY A 669 -30.98 32.94 30.55
CA GLY A 669 -30.64 32.08 31.69
C GLY A 669 -29.46 31.13 31.46
N SER A 670 -29.54 29.92 32.04
CA SER A 670 -28.43 28.96 32.13
C SER A 670 -28.66 27.66 31.36
N ILE A 671 -29.92 27.34 31.06
CA ILE A 671 -30.31 26.26 30.16
C ILE A 671 -30.26 26.78 28.72
N LEU A 672 -29.91 25.94 27.75
CA LEU A 672 -30.01 26.30 26.33
C LEU A 672 -31.49 26.19 25.91
N PRO A 673 -32.01 27.08 25.05
CA PRO A 673 -33.37 26.93 24.56
C PRO A 673 -33.52 25.56 23.91
N ASP A 674 -34.64 24.89 24.17
CA ASP A 674 -34.99 23.72 23.39
C ASP A 674 -35.43 24.13 21.99
N VAL A 675 -35.72 23.15 21.14
CA VAL A 675 -36.11 23.38 19.76
C VAL A 675 -37.00 22.25 19.25
N GLU A 676 -38.09 22.61 18.58
CA GLU A 676 -39.03 21.68 17.96
C GLU A 676 -39.51 22.13 16.58
N GLN A 677 -40.35 21.32 15.93
CA GLN A 677 -40.93 21.62 14.62
C GLN A 677 -42.31 22.28 14.70
N LEU A 678 -42.97 22.23 15.86
CA LEU A 678 -44.33 22.70 16.09
C LEU A 678 -44.46 23.21 17.54
N PRO A 679 -45.08 24.38 17.78
CA PRO A 679 -45.15 24.98 19.12
C PRO A 679 -45.94 24.13 20.14
N TYR A 680 -45.45 24.08 21.39
CA TYR A 680 -46.09 23.36 22.51
C TYR A 680 -46.74 24.30 23.56
N SER A 681 -47.56 25.25 23.11
CA SER A 681 -48.30 26.20 23.95
C SER A 681 -49.07 25.57 25.14
N VAL A 682 -48.97 26.20 26.32
CA VAL A 682 -49.76 25.83 27.51
C VAL A 682 -51.24 26.14 27.36
N ALA A 683 -52.06 25.45 28.17
CA ALA A 683 -53.50 25.72 28.25
C ALA A 683 -53.79 27.12 28.83
N ALA A 684 -54.83 27.79 28.31
CA ALA A 684 -55.23 29.12 28.79
C ALA A 684 -55.51 29.13 30.31
N GLY A 685 -54.81 30.01 31.04
CA GLY A 685 -54.87 30.13 32.50
C GLY A 685 -53.89 29.25 33.27
N ALA A 686 -53.19 28.32 32.60
CA ALA A 686 -52.02 27.65 33.18
C ALA A 686 -50.85 28.64 33.27
N ASN A 687 -50.02 28.48 34.30
CA ASN A 687 -48.75 29.17 34.43
C ASN A 687 -47.69 28.54 33.51
N ASN A 688 -46.60 29.25 33.23
CA ASN A 688 -45.65 28.95 32.16
C ASN A 688 -44.22 29.30 32.67
N ASN A 689 -43.80 28.61 33.73
CA ASN A 689 -42.67 29.04 34.59
C ASN A 689 -41.96 27.85 35.26
N GLY A 690 -41.80 26.78 34.52
CA GLY A 690 -41.31 25.47 34.94
C GLY A 690 -41.49 24.49 33.78
N SER A 691 -41.36 23.19 34.03
CA SER A 691 -41.28 22.18 32.96
C SER A 691 -42.62 21.85 32.26
N ASN A 692 -43.39 22.85 31.82
CA ASN A 692 -44.75 22.66 31.34
C ASN A 692 -45.01 23.40 30.03
N GLY A 693 -45.04 22.67 28.93
CA GLY A 693 -45.06 23.24 27.58
C GLY A 693 -44.24 22.32 26.69
N ASP A 694 -43.27 22.93 26.02
CA ASP A 694 -42.10 22.34 25.36
C ASP A 694 -41.02 21.98 26.39
N GLY A 695 -40.56 22.97 27.16
CA GLY A 695 -39.24 22.93 27.78
C GLY A 695 -39.18 23.05 29.29
N ALA A 696 -38.01 23.49 29.74
CA ALA A 696 -37.69 23.89 31.12
C ALA A 696 -36.67 25.05 31.16
N ASP A 697 -36.46 25.69 30.01
CA ASP A 697 -35.53 26.79 29.73
C ASP A 697 -36.13 28.17 30.04
N GLU A 698 -37.35 28.23 30.59
CA GLU A 698 -37.88 29.37 31.37
C GLU A 698 -37.11 29.59 32.71
N ASP A 699 -35.81 29.25 32.76
CA ASP A 699 -34.94 29.35 33.93
C ASP A 699 -34.40 30.78 34.16
N ALA A 700 -34.57 31.66 33.17
CA ALA A 700 -33.97 32.99 33.18
C ALA A 700 -34.42 33.86 34.37
N ILE A 701 -35.62 33.67 34.93
CA ILE A 701 -36.14 34.52 36.01
C ILE A 701 -36.91 33.76 37.10
N ASP A 702 -36.66 34.12 38.35
CA ASP A 702 -37.52 33.71 39.47
C ASP A 702 -38.78 34.59 39.51
N VAL A 703 -39.90 34.07 39.00
CA VAL A 703 -41.20 34.76 39.02
C VAL A 703 -41.74 35.03 40.44
N SER A 704 -41.28 34.32 41.47
CA SER A 704 -41.71 34.55 42.85
C SER A 704 -41.09 35.81 43.46
N ALA A 705 -39.86 36.14 43.05
CA ALA A 705 -39.14 37.36 43.39
C ALA A 705 -39.59 38.58 42.56
N ASN A 706 -40.19 38.36 41.38
CA ASN A 706 -40.48 39.38 40.38
C ASN A 706 -41.98 39.75 40.31
N GLN A 707 -42.44 40.58 41.25
CA GLN A 707 -43.85 40.98 41.36
C GLN A 707 -44.17 42.36 40.75
N ILE A 708 -45.18 42.40 39.88
CA ILE A 708 -45.65 43.63 39.20
C ILE A 708 -46.74 44.32 40.02
N ARG A 709 -46.81 45.66 39.98
CA ARG A 709 -47.86 46.47 40.65
C ARG A 709 -48.44 47.51 39.70
N LYS A 710 -49.76 47.65 39.70
CA LYS A 710 -50.48 48.61 38.85
C LYS A 710 -50.03 50.05 39.10
N GLY A 711 -49.63 50.74 38.02
CA GLY A 711 -49.17 52.13 38.04
C GLY A 711 -47.74 52.36 38.56
N VAL A 712 -47.00 51.32 38.93
CA VAL A 712 -45.61 51.40 39.39
C VAL A 712 -44.69 50.95 38.24
N PRO A 713 -43.63 51.69 37.89
CA PRO A 713 -42.65 51.20 36.91
C PRO A 713 -42.10 49.83 37.30
N TYR A 714 -42.03 48.92 36.34
CA TYR A 714 -41.52 47.56 36.55
C TYR A 714 -40.17 47.43 35.85
N ILE A 715 -39.18 46.89 36.56
CA ILE A 715 -37.81 46.72 36.10
C ILE A 715 -37.44 45.26 36.31
N LEU A 716 -37.04 44.59 35.24
CA LEU A 716 -36.63 43.18 35.25
C LEU A 716 -35.17 43.06 34.86
N SER A 717 -34.40 42.31 35.65
CA SER A 717 -33.03 41.92 35.32
C SER A 717 -33.04 40.51 34.75
N VAL A 718 -32.68 40.37 33.48
CA VAL A 718 -32.67 39.09 32.75
C VAL A 718 -31.22 38.65 32.54
N PRO A 719 -30.79 37.48 33.05
CA PRO A 719 -29.52 36.87 32.70
C PRO A 719 -29.54 36.43 31.23
N VAL A 720 -28.49 36.75 30.50
CA VAL A 720 -28.28 36.34 29.10
C VAL A 720 -26.83 35.93 28.89
N THR A 721 -26.58 34.95 28.03
CA THR A 721 -25.22 34.58 27.60
C THR A 721 -25.03 34.95 26.13
N ASN A 722 -23.94 35.65 25.82
CA ASN A 722 -23.56 36.00 24.44
C ASN A 722 -22.31 35.22 24.01
N PRO A 723 -22.35 34.39 22.97
CA PRO A 723 -21.19 33.57 22.59
C PRO A 723 -20.09 34.41 21.90
N VAL A 724 -20.42 35.58 21.36
CA VAL A 724 -19.51 36.40 20.54
C VAL A 724 -19.67 37.90 20.82
N ALA A 725 -18.60 38.68 20.62
CA ALA A 725 -18.58 40.13 20.85
C ALA A 725 -19.32 40.95 19.77
N SER A 726 -20.59 40.64 19.54
CA SER A 726 -21.46 41.30 18.57
C SER A 726 -22.82 41.62 19.19
N THR A 727 -23.48 42.66 18.69
CA THR A 727 -24.77 43.13 19.21
C THR A 727 -25.83 42.04 19.19
N LYS A 728 -26.59 41.97 20.27
CA LYS A 728 -27.75 41.12 20.52
C LYS A 728 -28.88 41.99 21.04
N TYR A 729 -30.10 41.50 20.85
CA TYR A 729 -31.32 42.20 21.16
C TYR A 729 -32.12 41.36 22.15
N LEU A 730 -32.50 41.97 23.27
CA LEU A 730 -33.43 41.39 24.24
C LEU A 730 -34.74 42.17 24.16
N TYR A 731 -35.84 41.44 24.05
CA TYR A 731 -37.19 41.98 24.08
C TYR A 731 -37.99 41.30 25.19
N GLY A 732 -38.92 42.01 25.79
CA GLY A 732 -39.93 41.44 26.68
C GLY A 732 -41.28 42.11 26.48
N TRP A 733 -42.34 41.33 26.39
CA TRP A 733 -43.73 41.80 26.37
C TRP A 733 -44.47 41.27 27.59
N ILE A 734 -45.33 42.08 28.18
CA ILE A 734 -46.20 41.67 29.29
C ILE A 734 -47.62 42.13 28.95
N ASP A 735 -48.55 41.20 28.76
CA ASP A 735 -49.96 41.56 28.50
C ASP A 735 -50.55 42.15 29.78
N PHE A 736 -50.51 43.47 29.88
CA PHE A 736 -50.99 44.20 31.05
C PHE A 736 -52.51 44.29 31.02
N ASN A 737 -53.09 44.50 29.83
CA ASN A 737 -54.54 44.66 29.71
C ASN A 737 -55.30 43.31 29.74
N ASN A 738 -54.57 42.20 29.71
CA ASN A 738 -55.03 40.83 29.82
C ASN A 738 -56.12 40.49 28.77
N ASP A 739 -55.93 40.94 27.52
CA ASP A 739 -56.80 40.59 26.39
C ASP A 739 -56.38 39.32 25.64
N GLY A 740 -55.25 38.71 26.03
CA GLY A 740 -54.73 37.47 25.46
C GLY A 740 -53.75 37.68 24.32
N LYS A 741 -53.19 38.89 24.17
CA LYS A 741 -52.23 39.28 23.12
C LYS A 741 -51.14 40.18 23.67
N PHE A 742 -49.98 40.17 23.04
CA PHE A 742 -48.93 41.17 23.28
C PHE A 742 -49.06 42.31 22.27
N GLN A 743 -49.17 43.57 22.72
CA GLN A 743 -49.21 44.71 21.80
C GLN A 743 -48.03 45.69 21.95
N VAL A 744 -47.91 46.64 21.01
CA VAL A 744 -46.80 47.62 20.94
C VAL A 744 -46.68 48.50 22.21
N GLY A 745 -47.78 48.69 22.96
CA GLY A 745 -47.76 49.41 24.23
C GLY A 745 -47.10 48.63 25.38
N GLU A 746 -46.80 47.34 25.19
CA GLU A 746 -46.46 46.39 26.25
C GLU A 746 -45.02 45.87 26.17
N VAL A 747 -44.29 46.28 25.15
CA VAL A 747 -42.88 45.91 24.95
C VAL A 747 -41.94 46.75 25.80
N ALA A 748 -40.89 46.10 26.29
CA ALA A 748 -39.61 46.71 26.65
C ALA A 748 -38.49 46.04 25.85
N THR A 749 -37.43 46.77 25.53
CA THR A 749 -36.30 46.23 24.77
C THR A 749 -34.98 46.86 25.24
N THR A 750 -33.89 46.10 25.10
CA THR A 750 -32.52 46.56 25.32
C THR A 750 -31.57 45.83 24.38
N THR A 751 -30.37 46.38 24.18
CA THR A 751 -29.32 45.78 23.35
C THR A 751 -28.02 45.64 24.13
N PHE A 752 -27.27 44.59 23.82
CA PHE A 752 -26.01 44.27 24.50
C PHE A 752 -25.01 43.68 23.50
N SER A 753 -23.71 43.80 23.78
CA SER A 753 -22.65 43.32 22.87
C SER A 753 -21.45 42.70 23.59
N ALA A 754 -21.47 42.65 24.93
CA ALA A 754 -20.43 41.98 25.72
C ALA A 754 -20.55 40.46 25.54
N THR A 755 -19.41 39.77 25.45
CA THR A 755 -19.31 38.29 25.41
C THR A 755 -19.46 37.71 26.82
N GLY A 756 -19.98 36.48 26.91
CA GLY A 756 -20.19 35.76 28.17
C GLY A 756 -21.54 36.08 28.82
N SER A 757 -21.73 35.60 30.03
CA SER A 757 -22.97 35.76 30.78
C SER A 757 -23.04 37.14 31.46
N THR A 758 -24.14 37.86 31.23
CA THR A 758 -24.39 39.22 31.75
C THR A 758 -25.86 39.38 32.14
N ASN A 759 -26.17 40.34 33.00
CA ASN A 759 -27.56 40.71 33.30
C ASN A 759 -27.96 41.93 32.47
N GLN A 760 -29.08 41.83 31.77
CA GLN A 760 -29.66 42.90 30.95
C GLN A 760 -30.97 43.39 31.56
N THR A 761 -31.19 44.71 31.52
CA THR A 761 -32.33 45.33 32.19
C THR A 761 -33.43 45.69 31.19
N LEU A 762 -34.62 45.15 31.40
CA LEU A 762 -35.86 45.61 30.77
C LEU A 762 -36.62 46.54 31.72
N THR A 763 -37.28 47.56 31.19
CA THR A 763 -38.03 48.55 31.99
C THR A 763 -39.35 48.91 31.32
N TRP A 764 -40.44 48.67 32.03
CA TRP A 764 -41.78 49.13 31.69
C TRP A 764 -42.16 50.31 32.56
N THR A 765 -42.69 51.35 31.95
CA THR A 765 -43.08 52.58 32.64
C THR A 765 -44.33 52.39 33.51
N GLY A 766 -44.52 53.26 34.51
CA GLY A 766 -45.74 53.28 35.31
C GLY A 766 -47.02 53.62 34.51
N ALA A 767 -46.88 54.15 33.29
CA ALA A 767 -47.99 54.32 32.36
C ALA A 767 -48.43 52.97 31.75
N GLN A 768 -47.46 52.12 31.38
CA GLN A 768 -47.73 50.77 30.85
C GLN A 768 -48.32 49.87 31.94
N THR A 769 -47.67 49.76 33.11
CA THR A 769 -48.26 49.02 34.24
C THR A 769 -49.54 49.67 34.79
N GLY A 770 -49.84 50.91 34.40
CA GLY A 770 -51.10 51.59 34.69
C GLY A 770 -52.31 51.00 33.96
N THR A 771 -52.10 50.28 32.85
CA THR A 771 -53.19 49.62 32.10
C THR A 771 -53.65 48.30 32.73
N ILE A 772 -52.91 47.77 33.72
CA ILE A 772 -53.16 46.44 34.32
C ILE A 772 -54.65 46.19 34.60
N ALA A 773 -55.21 45.14 34.01
CA ALA A 773 -56.64 44.84 34.11
C ALA A 773 -57.11 44.71 35.57
N VAL A 774 -58.32 45.22 35.85
CA VAL A 774 -58.87 45.19 37.21
C VAL A 774 -59.21 43.75 37.59
N GLY A 775 -58.49 43.22 38.60
CA GLY A 775 -58.70 41.87 39.11
C GLY A 775 -57.88 40.77 38.42
N ALA A 776 -56.98 41.11 37.49
CA ALA A 776 -56.03 40.13 36.93
C ALA A 776 -55.08 39.61 38.03
N PRO A 777 -55.08 38.30 38.35
CA PRO A 777 -54.25 37.74 39.43
C PRO A 777 -52.86 37.32 38.96
N LYS A 778 -52.68 37.16 37.64
CA LYS A 778 -51.45 36.84 36.90
C LYS A 778 -51.54 37.54 35.54
N LEU A 779 -50.40 37.75 34.90
CA LEU A 779 -50.26 38.23 33.53
C LEU A 779 -49.24 37.33 32.84
N TYR A 780 -49.36 37.13 31.52
CA TYR A 780 -48.33 36.42 30.76
C TYR A 780 -47.21 37.37 30.34
N MET A 781 -46.00 36.84 30.24
CA MET A 781 -44.83 37.52 29.72
C MET A 781 -44.14 36.62 28.70
N ARG A 782 -43.63 37.19 27.61
CA ARG A 782 -42.70 36.51 26.70
C ARG A 782 -41.41 37.32 26.65
N LEU A 783 -40.28 36.67 26.91
CA LEU A 783 -38.95 37.19 26.65
C LEU A 783 -38.47 36.62 25.31
N ARG A 784 -37.77 37.40 24.49
CA ARG A 784 -37.13 36.91 23.25
C ARG A 784 -35.71 37.44 23.14
N LEU A 785 -34.79 36.54 22.82
CA LEU A 785 -33.40 36.87 22.51
C LEU A 785 -33.18 36.75 21.01
N SER A 786 -32.40 37.65 20.41
CA SER A 786 -32.12 37.61 18.97
C SER A 786 -30.74 38.11 18.60
N ASP A 787 -30.19 37.53 17.53
CA ASP A 787 -28.96 37.97 16.86
C ASP A 787 -29.14 39.27 16.04
N ARG A 788 -30.39 39.63 15.73
CA ARG A 788 -30.79 40.75 14.89
C ARG A 788 -31.97 41.52 15.50
N SER A 789 -32.22 42.73 15.01
CA SER A 789 -33.41 43.49 15.42
C SER A 789 -34.67 42.88 14.83
N LEU A 790 -35.71 42.68 15.65
CA LEU A 790 -37.05 42.30 15.18
C LEU A 790 -37.75 43.51 14.55
N ASN A 791 -38.46 43.28 13.44
CA ASN A 791 -39.24 44.30 12.74
C ASN A 791 -40.65 44.44 13.34
N ASP A 792 -41.15 45.66 13.44
CA ASP A 792 -42.53 45.97 13.83
C ASP A 792 -43.38 46.30 12.59
N PHE A 793 -44.41 45.49 12.34
CA PHE A 793 -45.32 45.63 11.20
C PHE A 793 -46.65 46.32 11.54
N THR A 794 -46.82 46.89 12.74
CA THR A 794 -48.05 47.60 13.16
C THR A 794 -48.39 48.82 12.28
N THR A 795 -47.45 49.33 11.50
CA THR A 795 -47.62 50.49 10.59
C THR A 795 -47.52 50.13 9.10
N ALA A 796 -47.20 48.89 8.75
CA ALA A 796 -47.01 48.46 7.36
C ALA A 796 -48.29 47.88 6.75
N ALA A 797 -48.64 48.31 5.54
CA ALA A 797 -49.75 47.73 4.79
C ALA A 797 -49.33 46.37 4.20
N SER A 798 -49.91 45.29 4.72
CA SER A 798 -49.94 43.94 4.11
C SER A 798 -48.64 43.47 3.44
N GLY A 799 -47.60 43.21 4.25
CA GLY A 799 -46.50 42.33 3.86
C GLY A 799 -46.66 40.97 4.56
N VAL A 800 -46.61 39.89 3.80
CA VAL A 800 -46.43 38.53 4.34
C VAL A 800 -44.98 38.44 4.87
N LEU A 801 -44.79 37.75 6.00
CA LEU A 801 -43.47 37.41 6.54
C LEU A 801 -42.83 36.26 5.74
#